data_AF-A0A957MH13-F1
#
_entry.id   AF-A0A957MH13-F1
#
_cell.length_a   1.000
_cell.length_b   1.000
_cell.length_c   1.000
_cell.angle_alpha   90.00
_cell.angle_beta   90.00
_cell.angle_gamma   90.00
#
_symmetry.space_group_name_H-M   'P 1'
#
loop_
_entity.id
_entity.type
_entity.pdbx_description
1 polymer ?
#
loop_
_entity_poly.entity_id
_entity_poly.type
_entity_poly.pdbx_seq_one_letter_code
_entity_poly.pdbx_strand_id
1 'polypeptide(L)'
;MCHKRTVSLRAVRLFLFLLLLVFTPLATTERAGAAPDAPTDTPTPFAADNVEEWAVGAGLVYWANNCYADEFNPFAELKRKPAGGGVQRTLESINDYALCITYQNLLSAADGLYYYDSSQSRIERMPLSEPYTPQEVKTLTASQAPMVGKALIEAGDYLYWVHSFFPDYSLHRTKKDGSGAVETVAITAQSPTDMMVVGATVYWTDSAGVWSISINCATLPCGSPSLFASFGANNSGYGLLYQYLGGALGNYRVYWVQRVASGANSSYEIRYRSCNQFAICFLNAQDPTALFYGSTTNWRIGPPLLANNNLYWTEADTNTVNNNNGDVKRRAYNAATPGADTIATGQAKVDAKLYVAADLLFFARRNTGIYTLPLNATAILRDFRLDGMEVTQGIQNLANQAPLVAGKGTFVRAYATQISGPSTPNVEVRLAGTRGGSPLPGSPLRPANGVRALATGAGFDRARLGDGWYFVLPASWLTAGAITLRVEVDPRQIHSDPNRADNALAQTLTLQNQPPVCVWTVPVRTHTPLPSTHDPNFWAMVNQFNRRWPVPDTWVYRDTEPDEELEVCWWGPVPYPCYGPYELEDGWGITNGIPDRDKVITSLWLRAQLSFNPDACDDIGAPVHFMGMVHPDANNGGASGYASTVSNQSWV
;
A
#
# COMPACT_ATOMS: atom_id res chain seq x y z
N MET A 1 -84.45 34.55 -29.32
CA MET A 1 -85.63 33.76 -28.88
C MET A 1 -85.11 32.69 -27.91
N CYS A 2 -85.17 32.89 -26.58
CA CYS A 2 -86.24 32.40 -25.67
C CYS A 2 -86.77 31.01 -26.06
N HIS A 3 -86.80 29.95 -25.23
CA HIS A 3 -86.89 29.79 -23.77
C HIS A 3 -86.46 28.33 -23.42
N LYS A 4 -85.55 28.10 -22.47
CA LYS A 4 -85.73 27.65 -21.06
C LYS A 4 -86.01 26.14 -20.78
N ARG A 5 -85.08 25.56 -19.98
CA ARG A 5 -85.22 24.65 -18.80
C ARG A 5 -85.82 23.25 -19.06
N THR A 6 -85.40 22.13 -18.43
CA THR A 6 -84.85 21.89 -17.08
C THR A 6 -84.33 20.43 -16.94
N VAL A 7 -83.22 20.26 -16.21
CA VAL A 7 -82.90 19.21 -15.19
C VAL A 7 -82.86 17.71 -15.57
N SER A 8 -81.73 17.04 -15.33
CA SER A 8 -81.60 16.06 -14.23
C SER A 8 -80.20 15.41 -14.16
N LEU A 9 -79.47 15.70 -13.09
CA LEU A 9 -78.37 14.89 -12.58
C LEU A 9 -78.88 13.47 -12.29
N ARG A 10 -78.38 12.46 -13.00
CA ARG A 10 -78.25 11.04 -12.54
C ARG A 10 -77.64 10.19 -13.67
N ALA A 11 -76.33 10.29 -13.88
CA ALA A 11 -75.59 9.36 -14.74
C ALA A 11 -74.09 9.33 -14.41
N VAL A 12 -73.73 9.31 -13.13
CA VAL A 12 -72.35 8.98 -12.68
C VAL A 12 -72.49 8.08 -11.46
N ARG A 13 -72.97 6.85 -11.68
CA ARG A 13 -73.04 5.77 -10.67
C ARG A 13 -73.53 4.45 -11.27
N LEU A 14 -73.06 4.06 -12.46
CA LEU A 14 -73.36 2.72 -13.00
C LEU A 14 -72.39 2.30 -14.12
N PHE A 15 -71.08 2.46 -13.92
CA PHE A 15 -70.05 1.87 -14.80
C PHE A 15 -68.75 1.61 -14.05
N LEU A 16 -68.89 1.15 -12.80
CA LEU A 16 -67.76 0.85 -11.90
C LEU A 16 -68.11 -0.33 -10.99
N PHE A 17 -68.66 -1.43 -11.56
CA PHE A 17 -69.00 -2.62 -10.78
C PHE A 17 -69.00 -3.92 -11.61
N LEU A 18 -68.18 -4.02 -12.65
CA LEU A 18 -68.02 -5.28 -13.39
C LEU A 18 -66.63 -5.42 -14.04
N LEU A 19 -65.56 -5.33 -13.24
CA LEU A 19 -64.28 -6.00 -13.54
C LEU A 19 -63.38 -6.02 -12.28
N LEU A 20 -63.86 -6.67 -11.22
CA LEU A 20 -63.05 -7.09 -10.08
C LEU A 20 -63.13 -8.62 -10.01
N LEU A 21 -62.63 -9.25 -11.08
CA LEU A 21 -62.23 -10.64 -11.06
C LEU A 21 -60.89 -10.68 -10.32
N VAL A 22 -60.99 -11.06 -9.06
CA VAL A 22 -59.88 -11.41 -8.18
C VAL A 22 -59.05 -12.49 -8.87
N PHE A 23 -57.95 -12.10 -9.52
CA PHE A 23 -56.80 -12.99 -9.66
C PHE A 23 -56.17 -13.06 -8.27
N THR A 24 -56.56 -14.06 -7.48
CA THR A 24 -55.68 -14.57 -6.43
C THR A 24 -54.45 -15.13 -7.15
N PRO A 25 -53.24 -14.55 -7.02
CA PRO A 25 -52.06 -15.32 -7.33
C PRO A 25 -52.10 -16.53 -6.39
N LEU A 26 -51.94 -17.74 -6.93
CA LEU A 26 -51.52 -18.85 -6.10
C LEU A 26 -50.26 -18.34 -5.38
N ALA A 27 -50.37 -18.15 -4.07
CA ALA A 27 -49.21 -18.02 -3.22
C ALA A 27 -48.44 -19.32 -3.43
N THR A 28 -47.41 -19.25 -4.27
CA THR A 28 -46.28 -20.16 -4.14
C THR A 28 -45.90 -20.04 -2.68
N THR A 29 -46.08 -21.12 -1.92
CA THR A 29 -45.39 -21.29 -0.66
C THR A 29 -43.92 -21.03 -0.97
N GLU A 30 -43.46 -19.81 -0.64
CA GLU A 30 -42.06 -19.56 -0.41
C GLU A 30 -41.64 -20.68 0.53
N ARG A 31 -40.80 -21.57 0.00
CA ARG A 31 -40.04 -22.46 0.84
C ARG A 31 -39.38 -21.53 1.84
N ALA A 32 -39.76 -21.65 3.12
CA ALA A 32 -39.08 -20.94 4.18
C ALA A 32 -37.59 -21.12 3.90
N GLY A 33 -36.91 -20.01 3.56
CA GLY A 33 -35.48 -20.04 3.34
C GLY A 33 -34.89 -20.75 4.55
N ALA A 34 -33.99 -21.70 4.32
CA ALA A 34 -33.16 -22.19 5.39
C ALA A 34 -32.66 -20.96 6.16
N ALA A 35 -32.71 -21.01 7.49
CA ALA A 35 -32.08 -19.98 8.32
C ALA A 35 -30.70 -19.67 7.70
N PRO A 36 -30.30 -18.39 7.54
CA PRO A 36 -29.01 -18.09 6.95
C PRO A 36 -27.97 -18.90 7.72
N ASP A 37 -27.26 -19.77 7.00
CA ASP A 37 -26.15 -20.52 7.58
C ASP A 37 -25.26 -19.52 8.32
N ALA A 38 -24.74 -19.94 9.48
CA ALA A 38 -23.80 -19.14 10.25
C ALA A 38 -22.71 -18.63 9.28
N PRO A 39 -22.41 -17.33 9.24
CA PRO A 39 -21.51 -16.80 8.25
C PRO A 39 -20.16 -17.51 8.27
N THR A 40 -19.83 -18.22 7.20
CA THR A 40 -18.59 -18.97 7.06
C THR A 40 -17.53 -18.05 6.46
N ASP A 41 -16.70 -17.44 7.32
CA ASP A 41 -15.48 -16.72 6.93
C ASP A 41 -14.32 -17.67 6.58
N THR A 42 -14.56 -18.98 6.67
CA THR A 42 -13.58 -20.02 6.41
C THR A 42 -13.78 -20.61 5.01
N PRO A 43 -12.82 -20.44 4.09
CA PRO A 43 -12.88 -21.07 2.77
C PRO A 43 -12.98 -22.58 2.84
N THR A 44 -13.86 -23.17 2.04
CA THR A 44 -14.01 -24.62 1.95
C THR A 44 -13.27 -25.17 0.73
N PRO A 45 -12.43 -26.22 0.87
CA PRO A 45 -11.81 -26.87 -0.29
C PRO A 45 -12.87 -27.46 -1.23
N PHE A 46 -12.87 -27.03 -2.49
CA PHE A 46 -13.69 -27.60 -3.56
C PHE A 46 -12.96 -28.74 -4.28
N ALA A 47 -11.66 -28.56 -4.52
CA ALA A 47 -10.74 -29.56 -5.08
C ALA A 47 -9.36 -29.38 -4.42
N ALA A 48 -8.78 -30.46 -3.91
CA ALA A 48 -7.44 -30.50 -3.32
C ALA A 48 -6.48 -31.19 -4.29
N ASP A 49 -6.08 -30.45 -5.32
CA ASP A 49 -5.30 -30.93 -6.44
C ASP A 49 -4.22 -29.90 -6.80
N ASN A 50 -3.21 -30.32 -7.57
CA ASN A 50 -2.39 -29.34 -8.28
C ASN A 50 -3.31 -28.57 -9.24
N VAL A 51 -3.15 -27.24 -9.29
CA VAL A 51 -3.98 -26.35 -10.12
C VAL A 51 -3.06 -25.30 -10.72
N GLU A 52 -2.88 -25.38 -12.03
CA GLU A 52 -2.07 -24.43 -12.81
C GLU A 52 -2.96 -23.55 -13.69
N GLU A 53 -3.95 -24.16 -14.34
CA GLU A 53 -4.97 -23.48 -15.13
C GLU A 53 -6.36 -23.93 -14.68
N TRP A 54 -7.32 -23.01 -14.72
CA TRP A 54 -8.69 -23.31 -14.26
C TRP A 54 -9.70 -22.29 -14.77
N ALA A 55 -10.93 -22.77 -14.94
CA ALA A 55 -12.07 -21.98 -15.38
C ALA A 55 -13.38 -22.48 -14.74
N VAL A 56 -14.31 -21.57 -14.54
CA VAL A 56 -15.67 -21.88 -14.08
C VAL A 56 -16.67 -21.25 -15.04
N GLY A 57 -17.64 -22.02 -15.47
CA GLY A 57 -18.66 -21.61 -16.42
C GLY A 57 -19.64 -22.75 -16.69
N ALA A 58 -20.81 -22.44 -17.25
CA ALA A 58 -21.81 -23.45 -17.61
C ALA A 58 -22.15 -24.48 -16.50
N GLY A 59 -22.07 -24.07 -15.21
CA GLY A 59 -22.31 -24.94 -14.06
C GLY A 59 -21.19 -25.95 -13.73
N LEU A 60 -20.03 -25.84 -14.36
CA LEU A 60 -18.89 -26.73 -14.22
C LEU A 60 -17.64 -25.95 -13.80
N VAL A 61 -16.78 -26.63 -13.03
CA VAL A 61 -15.45 -26.18 -12.66
C VAL A 61 -14.45 -27.10 -13.34
N TYR A 62 -13.54 -26.53 -14.10
CA TYR A 62 -12.45 -27.23 -14.78
C TYR A 62 -11.12 -26.76 -14.22
N TRP A 63 -10.20 -27.70 -14.06
CA TRP A 63 -8.81 -27.38 -13.72
C TRP A 63 -7.89 -28.37 -14.40
N ALA A 64 -6.70 -27.86 -14.70
CA ALA A 64 -5.68 -28.62 -15.39
C ALA A 64 -4.32 -28.43 -14.74
N ASN A 65 -3.53 -29.49 -14.92
CA ASN A 65 -2.10 -29.51 -14.66
C ASN A 65 -1.39 -29.73 -15.98
N ASN A 66 -0.38 -28.91 -16.23
CA ASN A 66 0.57 -29.08 -17.31
C ASN A 66 1.93 -29.47 -16.68
N CYS A 67 2.93 -29.69 -17.53
CA CYS A 67 4.28 -30.03 -17.09
C CYS A 67 5.17 -28.81 -16.75
N TYR A 68 4.61 -27.72 -16.21
CA TYR A 68 5.41 -26.53 -15.90
C TYR A 68 6.35 -26.68 -14.70
N ALA A 69 5.93 -27.48 -13.72
CA ALA A 69 6.51 -27.45 -12.37
C ALA A 69 7.75 -28.34 -12.17
N ASP A 70 8.06 -29.25 -13.10
CA ASP A 70 9.15 -30.21 -12.94
C ASP A 70 9.72 -30.61 -14.32
N GLU A 71 11.04 -30.44 -14.47
CA GLU A 71 11.81 -30.79 -15.67
C GLU A 71 11.65 -32.27 -16.05
N PHE A 72 11.30 -33.13 -15.08
CA PHE A 72 11.11 -34.56 -15.27
C PHE A 72 9.65 -35.03 -15.14
N ASN A 73 8.66 -34.16 -15.34
CA ASN A 73 7.25 -34.52 -15.31
C ASN A 73 6.60 -34.49 -16.72
N PRO A 74 6.32 -35.64 -17.36
CA PRO A 74 5.64 -35.70 -18.67
C PRO A 74 4.12 -35.57 -18.57
N PHE A 75 3.56 -35.41 -17.37
CA PHE A 75 2.12 -35.57 -17.15
C PHE A 75 1.38 -34.25 -17.30
N ALA A 76 0.30 -34.29 -18.09
CA ALA A 76 -0.75 -33.27 -18.08
C ALA A 76 -2.10 -33.94 -17.84
N GLU A 77 -2.98 -33.28 -17.09
CA GLU A 77 -4.28 -33.83 -16.74
C GLU A 77 -5.35 -32.74 -16.72
N LEU A 78 -6.49 -33.03 -17.35
CA LEU A 78 -7.67 -32.18 -17.30
C LEU A 78 -8.77 -32.84 -16.48
N LYS A 79 -9.27 -32.12 -15.49
CA LYS A 79 -10.32 -32.57 -14.58
C LYS A 79 -11.51 -31.62 -14.60
N ARG A 80 -12.67 -32.16 -14.22
CA ARG A 80 -13.89 -31.37 -13.99
C ARG A 80 -14.70 -31.85 -12.81
N LYS A 81 -15.51 -30.94 -12.27
CA LYS A 81 -16.53 -31.20 -11.24
C LYS A 81 -17.69 -30.21 -11.37
N PRO A 82 -18.94 -30.61 -11.10
CA PRO A 82 -20.06 -29.65 -11.05
C PRO A 82 -19.83 -28.57 -10.00
N ALA A 83 -20.14 -27.32 -10.34
CA ALA A 83 -19.91 -26.17 -9.45
C ALA A 83 -20.74 -26.25 -8.16
N GLY A 84 -21.95 -26.81 -8.22
CA GLY A 84 -22.79 -27.06 -7.04
C GLY A 84 -22.36 -28.26 -6.18
N GLY A 85 -21.22 -28.88 -6.47
CA GLY A 85 -20.79 -30.13 -5.85
C GLY A 85 -21.20 -31.37 -6.64
N GLY A 86 -20.50 -32.47 -6.40
CA GLY A 86 -20.69 -33.73 -7.12
C GLY A 86 -19.39 -34.49 -7.34
N VAL A 87 -19.45 -35.46 -8.26
CA VAL A 87 -18.32 -36.34 -8.56
C VAL A 87 -17.29 -35.62 -9.43
N GLN A 88 -16.05 -35.60 -8.97
CA GLN A 88 -14.90 -35.20 -9.77
C GLN A 88 -14.61 -36.25 -10.84
N ARG A 89 -14.26 -35.82 -12.05
CA ARG A 89 -13.88 -36.69 -13.16
C ARG A 89 -12.58 -36.20 -13.78
N THR A 90 -11.68 -37.13 -14.08
CA THR A 90 -10.59 -36.89 -15.03
C THR A 90 -11.17 -37.07 -16.44
N LEU A 91 -11.00 -36.06 -17.28
CA LEU A 91 -11.46 -36.07 -18.67
C LEU A 91 -10.40 -36.64 -19.60
N GLU A 92 -9.14 -36.26 -19.34
CA GLU A 92 -8.02 -36.65 -20.17
C GLU A 92 -6.73 -36.66 -19.33
N SER A 93 -5.82 -37.58 -19.67
CA SER A 93 -4.49 -37.69 -19.08
C SER A 93 -3.48 -37.92 -20.20
N ILE A 94 -2.47 -37.07 -20.26
CA ILE A 94 -1.37 -37.11 -21.23
C ILE A 94 -0.11 -37.49 -20.44
N ASN A 95 0.66 -38.43 -20.98
CA ASN A 95 1.95 -38.85 -20.43
C ASN A 95 3.01 -38.78 -21.54
N ASP A 96 3.29 -37.56 -22.00
CA ASP A 96 4.20 -37.27 -23.09
C ASP A 96 4.72 -35.83 -22.96
N TYR A 97 6.04 -35.67 -22.83
CA TYR A 97 6.67 -34.35 -22.77
C TYR A 97 6.39 -33.47 -23.99
N ALA A 98 6.24 -34.09 -25.15
CA ALA A 98 5.95 -33.36 -26.38
C ALA A 98 4.55 -32.74 -26.36
N LEU A 99 3.64 -33.23 -25.51
CA LEU A 99 2.22 -32.88 -25.48
C LEU A 99 1.73 -32.41 -24.11
N CYS A 100 2.61 -32.16 -23.14
CA CYS A 100 2.17 -31.85 -21.77
C CYS A 100 1.89 -30.35 -21.51
N ILE A 101 2.04 -29.49 -22.52
CA ILE A 101 1.69 -28.07 -22.50
C ILE A 101 0.41 -27.85 -23.33
N THR A 102 -0.68 -28.48 -22.91
CA THR A 102 -1.93 -28.56 -23.68
C THR A 102 -3.05 -27.69 -23.12
N TYR A 103 -3.18 -27.56 -21.81
CA TYR A 103 -4.37 -26.95 -21.22
C TYR A 103 -4.10 -25.50 -20.82
N GLN A 104 -3.81 -24.64 -21.79
CA GLN A 104 -3.67 -23.19 -21.56
C GLN A 104 -4.95 -22.42 -21.88
N ASN A 105 -5.08 -21.22 -21.32
CA ASN A 105 -6.11 -20.25 -21.72
C ASN A 105 -7.57 -20.73 -21.53
N LEU A 106 -7.83 -21.56 -20.52
CA LEU A 106 -9.14 -22.20 -20.31
C LEU A 106 -10.31 -21.21 -20.29
N LEU A 107 -11.37 -21.58 -21.01
CA LEU A 107 -12.65 -20.88 -21.06
C LEU A 107 -13.79 -21.92 -21.01
N SER A 108 -14.61 -21.87 -19.98
CA SER A 108 -15.79 -22.72 -19.88
C SER A 108 -17.01 -22.03 -20.49
N ALA A 109 -17.49 -22.58 -21.60
CA ALA A 109 -18.63 -22.09 -22.38
C ALA A 109 -19.83 -23.05 -22.29
N ALA A 110 -20.99 -22.60 -22.76
CA ALA A 110 -22.24 -23.36 -22.71
C ALA A 110 -22.22 -24.67 -23.53
N ASP A 111 -21.27 -24.80 -24.44
CA ASP A 111 -21.10 -25.96 -25.32
C ASP A 111 -19.82 -26.76 -25.00
N GLY A 112 -18.94 -26.32 -24.11
CA GLY A 112 -17.75 -27.09 -23.75
C GLY A 112 -16.66 -26.25 -23.09
N LEU A 113 -15.50 -26.87 -22.85
CA LEU A 113 -14.31 -26.17 -22.41
C LEU A 113 -13.42 -25.90 -23.61
N TYR A 114 -13.14 -24.63 -23.88
CA TYR A 114 -12.14 -24.21 -24.86
C TYR A 114 -10.79 -24.00 -24.18
N TYR A 115 -9.71 -24.37 -24.86
CA TYR A 115 -8.34 -24.16 -24.42
C TYR A 115 -7.39 -24.08 -25.62
N TYR A 116 -6.19 -23.57 -25.38
CA TYR A 116 -5.12 -23.53 -26.36
C TYR A 116 -4.09 -24.61 -26.05
N ASP A 117 -3.96 -25.57 -26.98
CA ASP A 117 -2.89 -26.55 -26.97
C ASP A 117 -1.63 -25.92 -27.59
N SER A 118 -0.69 -25.51 -26.74
CA SER A 118 0.56 -24.92 -27.18
C SER A 118 1.50 -25.95 -27.83
N SER A 119 1.38 -27.23 -27.49
CA SER A 119 2.20 -28.27 -28.09
C SER A 119 1.85 -28.52 -29.55
N GLN A 120 0.57 -28.35 -29.89
CA GLN A 120 0.04 -28.55 -31.24
C GLN A 120 -0.33 -27.24 -31.94
N SER A 121 -0.12 -26.10 -31.28
CA SER A 121 -0.41 -24.75 -31.80
C SER A 121 -1.86 -24.59 -32.29
N ARG A 122 -2.84 -25.04 -31.50
CA ARG A 122 -4.26 -24.98 -31.89
C ARG A 122 -5.20 -24.76 -30.72
N ILE A 123 -6.35 -24.15 -31.02
CA ILE A 123 -7.49 -24.09 -30.09
C ILE A 123 -8.28 -25.39 -30.22
N GLU A 124 -8.59 -25.99 -29.09
CA GLU A 124 -9.43 -27.17 -28.99
C GLU A 124 -10.65 -26.91 -28.10
N ARG A 125 -11.66 -27.78 -28.25
CA ARG A 125 -12.84 -27.83 -27.42
C ARG A 125 -13.00 -29.24 -26.84
N MET A 126 -13.06 -29.34 -25.52
CA MET A 126 -13.49 -30.53 -24.80
C MET A 126 -15.03 -30.53 -24.67
N PRO A 127 -15.75 -31.54 -25.21
CA PRO A 127 -17.21 -31.62 -25.12
C PRO A 127 -17.76 -31.75 -23.69
N LEU A 128 -19.03 -31.37 -23.50
CA LEU A 128 -19.71 -31.50 -22.21
C LEU A 128 -20.09 -32.94 -21.85
N SER A 129 -20.31 -33.80 -22.84
CA SER A 129 -20.74 -35.19 -22.67
C SER A 129 -19.75 -36.15 -23.30
N GLU A 130 -19.87 -37.42 -22.93
CA GLU A 130 -19.10 -38.49 -23.56
C GLU A 130 -19.45 -38.63 -25.05
N PRO A 131 -18.48 -38.99 -25.91
CA PRO A 131 -17.07 -39.21 -25.58
C PRO A 131 -16.32 -37.88 -25.38
N TYR A 132 -15.58 -37.72 -24.26
CA TYR A 132 -14.76 -36.54 -23.95
C TYR A 132 -13.51 -36.48 -24.82
N THR A 133 -13.69 -36.48 -26.13
CA THR A 133 -12.61 -36.42 -27.10
C THR A 133 -12.39 -34.96 -27.49
N PRO A 134 -11.16 -34.42 -27.33
CA PRO A 134 -10.82 -33.10 -27.83
C PRO A 134 -11.22 -32.91 -29.29
N GLN A 135 -11.80 -31.76 -29.60
CA GLN A 135 -12.18 -31.36 -30.94
C GLN A 135 -11.33 -30.16 -31.36
N GLU A 136 -10.57 -30.30 -32.45
CA GLU A 136 -9.85 -29.17 -33.02
C GLU A 136 -10.86 -28.09 -33.50
N VAL A 137 -10.66 -26.86 -33.03
CA VAL A 137 -11.44 -25.69 -33.43
C VAL A 137 -10.66 -24.90 -34.48
N LYS A 138 -9.38 -24.61 -34.20
CA LYS A 138 -8.55 -23.80 -35.10
C LYS A 138 -7.06 -24.01 -34.86
N THR A 139 -6.32 -24.42 -35.88
CA THR A 139 -4.86 -24.33 -35.90
C THR A 139 -4.41 -22.86 -36.05
N LEU A 140 -3.40 -22.46 -35.28
CA LEU A 140 -2.87 -21.10 -35.21
C LEU A 140 -1.41 -21.04 -35.68
N THR A 141 -1.01 -19.91 -36.24
CA THR A 141 0.42 -19.61 -36.44
C THR A 141 1.06 -19.10 -35.14
N ALA A 142 2.38 -19.08 -35.08
CA ALA A 142 3.10 -18.51 -33.93
C ALA A 142 2.71 -17.04 -33.63
N SER A 143 2.47 -16.24 -34.67
CA SER A 143 1.99 -14.84 -34.57
C SER A 143 0.50 -14.69 -34.20
N GLN A 144 -0.18 -15.81 -33.99
CA GLN A 144 -1.58 -15.87 -33.56
C GLN A 144 -1.74 -16.54 -32.20
N ALA A 145 -0.67 -17.08 -31.59
CA ALA A 145 -0.77 -17.83 -30.34
C ALA A 145 -1.31 -16.95 -29.18
N PRO A 146 -2.27 -17.43 -28.37
CA PRO A 146 -2.74 -16.72 -27.18
C PRO A 146 -1.64 -16.44 -26.16
N MET A 147 -1.76 -15.32 -25.45
CA MET A 147 -0.87 -14.99 -24.34
C MET A 147 -1.06 -15.96 -23.16
N VAL A 148 0.04 -16.51 -22.65
CA VAL A 148 0.02 -17.45 -21.51
C VAL A 148 -0.61 -16.82 -20.27
N GLY A 149 -1.40 -17.60 -19.54
CA GLY A 149 -2.02 -17.19 -18.27
C GLY A 149 -3.29 -16.32 -18.41
N LYS A 150 -3.80 -16.12 -19.63
CA LYS A 150 -5.07 -15.41 -19.88
C LYS A 150 -6.14 -16.33 -20.43
N ALA A 151 -7.36 -16.26 -19.93
CA ALA A 151 -8.44 -17.04 -20.52
C ALA A 151 -8.75 -16.56 -21.95
N LEU A 152 -9.19 -17.48 -22.81
CA LEU A 152 -9.95 -17.10 -24.00
C LEU A 152 -11.24 -16.37 -23.58
N ILE A 153 -11.80 -15.56 -24.46
CA ILE A 153 -13.03 -14.80 -24.20
C ILE A 153 -14.10 -15.19 -25.22
N GLU A 154 -15.29 -15.53 -24.74
CA GLU A 154 -16.46 -15.77 -25.58
C GLU A 154 -17.26 -14.48 -25.76
N ALA A 155 -17.60 -14.15 -27.00
CA ALA A 155 -18.60 -13.13 -27.30
C ALA A 155 -19.34 -13.46 -28.60
N GLY A 156 -20.65 -13.73 -28.48
CA GLY A 156 -21.43 -14.29 -29.58
C GLY A 156 -20.85 -15.63 -30.04
N ASP A 157 -20.77 -15.85 -31.35
CA ASP A 157 -20.25 -17.09 -31.94
C ASP A 157 -18.72 -17.13 -32.07
N TYR A 158 -18.00 -16.23 -31.40
CA TYR A 158 -16.56 -16.06 -31.55
C TYR A 158 -15.79 -16.27 -30.25
N LEU A 159 -14.60 -16.82 -30.40
CA LEU A 159 -13.53 -16.84 -29.40
C LEU A 159 -12.57 -15.68 -29.69
N TYR A 160 -12.18 -14.97 -28.65
CA TYR A 160 -11.26 -13.83 -28.70
C TYR A 160 -10.06 -14.07 -27.80
N TRP A 161 -8.90 -13.56 -28.20
CA TRP A 161 -7.69 -13.62 -27.38
C TRP A 161 -6.67 -12.53 -27.72
N VAL A 162 -5.76 -12.34 -26.77
CA VAL A 162 -4.64 -11.43 -26.87
C VAL A 162 -3.41 -12.19 -27.37
N HIS A 163 -2.71 -11.63 -28.34
CA HIS A 163 -1.36 -12.04 -28.75
C HIS A 163 -0.37 -10.93 -28.38
N SER A 164 0.63 -11.27 -27.57
CA SER A 164 1.50 -10.30 -26.89
C SER A 164 2.99 -10.52 -27.14
N PHE A 165 3.36 -11.36 -28.11
CA PHE A 165 4.73 -11.77 -28.37
C PHE A 165 5.38 -10.87 -29.42
N PHE A 166 6.60 -10.38 -29.14
CA PHE A 166 7.32 -9.55 -30.10
C PHE A 166 7.69 -10.37 -31.36
N PRO A 167 7.60 -9.81 -32.58
CA PRO A 167 7.29 -8.41 -32.92
C PRO A 167 5.80 -8.10 -33.15
N ASP A 168 4.93 -9.11 -33.11
CA ASP A 168 3.54 -8.98 -33.51
C ASP A 168 2.63 -8.76 -32.27
N TYR A 169 2.12 -7.56 -32.07
CA TYR A 169 1.15 -7.30 -31.01
C TYR A 169 -0.24 -7.13 -31.60
N SER A 170 -1.16 -8.02 -31.23
CA SER A 170 -2.47 -8.06 -31.87
C SER A 170 -3.55 -8.70 -31.00
N LEU A 171 -4.80 -8.38 -31.35
CA LEU A 171 -5.99 -9.03 -30.81
C LEU A 171 -6.60 -9.85 -31.94
N HIS A 172 -6.96 -11.09 -31.65
CA HIS A 172 -7.50 -12.03 -32.63
C HIS A 172 -8.87 -12.52 -32.24
N ARG A 173 -9.62 -12.99 -33.23
CA ARG A 173 -10.81 -13.81 -33.00
C ARG A 173 -10.97 -14.91 -34.04
N THR A 174 -11.74 -15.94 -33.71
CA THR A 174 -12.20 -16.95 -34.65
C THR A 174 -13.56 -17.49 -34.25
N LYS A 175 -14.29 -18.12 -35.17
CA LYS A 175 -15.58 -18.71 -34.84
C LYS A 175 -15.42 -19.95 -33.98
N LYS A 176 -16.34 -20.12 -33.02
CA LYS A 176 -16.40 -21.25 -32.10
C LYS A 176 -16.56 -22.62 -32.76
N ASP A 177 -17.18 -22.64 -33.94
CA ASP A 177 -17.38 -23.83 -34.76
C ASP A 177 -16.17 -24.17 -35.65
N GLY A 178 -15.10 -23.35 -35.59
CA GLY A 178 -13.91 -23.50 -36.41
C GLY A 178 -14.09 -23.06 -37.87
N SER A 179 -15.25 -22.54 -38.26
CA SER A 179 -15.46 -22.03 -39.62
C SER A 179 -14.79 -20.66 -39.83
N GLY A 180 -14.45 -20.34 -41.08
CA GLY A 180 -13.82 -19.06 -41.43
C GLY A 180 -12.34 -18.96 -41.03
N ALA A 181 -11.75 -17.78 -41.25
CA ALA A 181 -10.35 -17.50 -40.92
C ALA A 181 -10.19 -17.03 -39.46
N VAL A 182 -8.95 -17.02 -38.98
CA VAL A 182 -8.59 -16.18 -37.83
C VAL A 182 -8.60 -14.73 -38.31
N GLU A 183 -9.33 -13.87 -37.61
CA GLU A 183 -9.46 -12.45 -37.94
C GLU A 183 -8.67 -11.60 -36.95
N THR A 184 -7.84 -10.69 -37.46
CA THR A 184 -7.16 -9.68 -36.65
C THR A 184 -8.13 -8.56 -36.29
N VAL A 185 -8.53 -8.49 -35.02
CA VAL A 185 -9.41 -7.46 -34.47
C VAL A 185 -8.70 -6.11 -34.42
N ALA A 186 -7.45 -6.10 -33.97
CA ALA A 186 -6.60 -4.91 -33.91
C ALA A 186 -5.12 -5.30 -33.92
N ILE A 187 -4.28 -4.44 -34.49
CA ILE A 187 -2.82 -4.45 -34.30
C ILE A 187 -2.52 -3.35 -33.28
N THR A 188 -1.73 -3.66 -32.26
CA THR A 188 -1.43 -2.74 -31.16
C THR A 188 0.01 -2.25 -31.25
N ALA A 189 0.26 -1.02 -30.79
CA ALA A 189 1.60 -0.44 -30.80
C ALA A 189 2.47 -0.93 -29.63
N GLN A 190 1.84 -1.41 -28.56
CA GLN A 190 2.46 -1.91 -27.35
C GLN A 190 1.90 -3.30 -27.03
N SER A 191 2.63 -4.09 -26.26
CA SER A 191 2.21 -5.43 -25.85
C SER A 191 0.90 -5.37 -25.05
N PRO A 192 -0.21 -5.93 -25.57
CA PRO A 192 -1.49 -5.93 -24.88
C PRO A 192 -1.47 -6.92 -23.72
N THR A 193 -2.10 -6.56 -22.61
CA THR A 193 -2.05 -7.30 -21.34
C THR A 193 -3.38 -7.92 -20.94
N ASP A 194 -4.49 -7.44 -21.49
CA ASP A 194 -5.84 -7.93 -21.21
C ASP A 194 -6.82 -7.42 -22.27
N MET A 195 -7.94 -8.11 -22.46
CA MET A 195 -9.02 -7.64 -23.32
C MET A 195 -10.40 -8.00 -22.77
N MET A 196 -11.42 -7.31 -23.26
CA MET A 196 -12.82 -7.57 -22.96
C MET A 196 -13.66 -7.18 -24.18
N VAL A 197 -14.73 -7.93 -24.44
CA VAL A 197 -15.68 -7.65 -25.53
C VAL A 197 -17.04 -7.27 -24.92
N VAL A 198 -17.59 -6.12 -25.33
CA VAL A 198 -18.90 -5.64 -24.88
C VAL A 198 -19.70 -5.19 -26.09
N GLY A 199 -20.75 -5.94 -26.43
CA GLY A 199 -21.52 -5.70 -27.64
C GLY A 199 -20.61 -5.70 -28.88
N ALA A 200 -20.59 -4.60 -29.61
CA ALA A 200 -19.73 -4.44 -30.79
C ALA A 200 -18.44 -3.65 -30.52
N THR A 201 -17.98 -3.59 -29.26
CA THR A 201 -16.75 -2.89 -28.88
C THR A 201 -15.80 -3.84 -28.17
N VAL A 202 -14.53 -3.82 -28.59
CA VAL A 202 -13.44 -4.52 -27.92
C VAL A 202 -12.61 -3.49 -27.16
N TYR A 203 -12.40 -3.75 -25.88
CA TYR A 203 -11.49 -3.00 -25.01
C TYR A 203 -10.24 -3.82 -24.76
N TRP A 204 -9.09 -3.16 -24.66
CA TRP A 204 -7.84 -3.80 -24.21
C TRP A 204 -6.99 -2.85 -23.40
N THR A 205 -6.06 -3.41 -22.63
CA THR A 205 -5.04 -2.66 -21.90
C THR A 205 -3.67 -2.90 -22.48
N ASP A 206 -2.81 -1.90 -22.46
CA ASP A 206 -1.37 -2.00 -22.69
C ASP A 206 -0.60 -1.08 -21.73
N SER A 207 0.67 -0.78 -22.02
CA SER A 207 1.49 0.16 -21.22
C SER A 207 1.09 1.62 -21.39
N ALA A 208 0.39 1.98 -22.48
CA ALA A 208 -0.02 3.34 -22.78
C ALA A 208 -1.42 3.67 -22.24
N GLY A 209 -2.30 2.67 -22.09
CA GLY A 209 -3.65 2.94 -21.63
C GLY A 209 -4.64 1.78 -21.73
N VAL A 210 -5.89 2.14 -21.51
CA VAL A 210 -7.06 1.39 -21.98
C VAL A 210 -7.43 1.92 -23.35
N TRP A 211 -7.66 1.03 -24.30
CA TRP A 211 -8.03 1.33 -25.67
C TRP A 211 -9.35 0.67 -26.03
N SER A 212 -9.96 1.14 -27.11
CA SER A 212 -11.19 0.59 -27.65
C SER A 212 -11.20 0.59 -29.17
N ILE A 213 -11.88 -0.39 -29.76
CA ILE A 213 -12.13 -0.47 -31.20
C ILE A 213 -13.52 -1.08 -31.44
N SER A 214 -14.22 -0.59 -32.47
CA SER A 214 -15.47 -1.20 -32.93
C SER A 214 -15.17 -2.47 -33.72
N ILE A 215 -16.05 -3.47 -33.61
CA ILE A 215 -16.06 -4.67 -34.46
C ILE A 215 -17.29 -4.71 -35.38
N ASN A 216 -18.04 -3.60 -35.47
CA ASN A 216 -19.20 -3.47 -36.36
C ASN A 216 -18.79 -2.98 -37.75
N CYS A 217 -18.20 -3.86 -38.55
CA CYS A 217 -17.85 -3.61 -39.95
C CYS A 217 -17.79 -4.94 -40.73
N ALA A 218 -17.74 -4.85 -42.06
CA ALA A 218 -17.68 -6.03 -42.93
C ALA A 218 -16.33 -6.77 -42.86
N THR A 219 -15.23 -6.05 -42.64
CA THR A 219 -13.86 -6.60 -42.61
C THR A 219 -13.09 -5.97 -41.47
N LEU A 220 -12.51 -6.79 -40.59
CA LEU A 220 -11.65 -6.33 -39.51
C LEU A 220 -10.22 -6.03 -39.99
N PRO A 221 -9.51 -5.06 -39.36
CA PRO A 221 -9.98 -4.14 -38.31
C PRO A 221 -10.96 -3.07 -38.83
N CYS A 222 -11.95 -2.64 -38.03
CA CYS A 222 -12.94 -1.63 -38.45
C CYS A 222 -12.42 -0.18 -38.52
N GLY A 223 -11.11 0.03 -38.36
CA GLY A 223 -10.48 1.35 -38.33
C GLY A 223 -9.34 1.41 -37.31
N SER A 224 -8.99 2.61 -36.87
CA SER A 224 -7.93 2.82 -35.88
C SER A 224 -8.46 2.70 -34.43
N PRO A 225 -7.68 2.10 -33.53
CA PRO A 225 -7.88 2.17 -32.08
C PRO A 225 -8.14 3.59 -31.55
N SER A 226 -9.06 3.72 -30.60
CA SER A 226 -9.31 4.95 -29.84
C SER A 226 -8.86 4.80 -28.39
N LEU A 227 -8.08 5.76 -27.88
CA LEU A 227 -7.62 5.76 -26.50
C LEU A 227 -8.79 6.04 -25.54
N PHE A 228 -9.11 5.06 -24.70
CA PHE A 228 -10.18 5.13 -23.72
C PHE A 228 -9.72 5.68 -22.37
N ALA A 229 -8.48 5.42 -21.97
CA ALA A 229 -7.88 6.03 -20.77
C ALA A 229 -6.36 6.01 -20.90
N SER A 230 -5.68 7.12 -20.65
CA SER A 230 -4.21 7.19 -20.70
C SER A 230 -3.58 6.72 -19.39
N PHE A 231 -2.45 6.03 -19.49
CA PHE A 231 -1.58 5.72 -18.37
C PHE A 231 -0.37 6.66 -18.33
N GLY A 232 0.11 6.96 -17.11
CA GLY A 232 1.37 7.68 -16.92
C GLY A 232 2.58 6.80 -17.25
N ALA A 233 3.77 7.41 -17.33
CA ALA A 233 5.01 6.67 -17.58
C ALA A 233 5.19 5.53 -16.56
N ASN A 234 5.64 4.37 -17.04
CA ASN A 234 5.87 3.15 -16.26
C ASN A 234 4.63 2.48 -15.62
N ASN A 235 3.42 2.93 -15.98
CA ASN A 235 2.20 2.26 -15.56
C ASN A 235 1.82 1.16 -16.56
N SER A 236 0.94 0.26 -16.12
CA SER A 236 0.31 -0.74 -16.98
C SER A 236 -1.07 -1.13 -16.44
N GLY A 237 -1.93 -1.66 -17.30
CA GLY A 237 -3.29 -2.06 -16.95
C GLY A 237 -3.55 -3.56 -17.17
N TYR A 238 -4.58 -4.10 -16.52
CA TYR A 238 -5.20 -5.41 -16.80
C TYR A 238 -6.51 -5.51 -16.01
N GLY A 239 -7.20 -6.65 -16.05
CA GLY A 239 -8.40 -6.90 -15.26
C GLY A 239 -9.58 -6.05 -15.71
N LEU A 240 -9.82 -6.01 -17.02
CA LEU A 240 -10.93 -5.27 -17.60
C LEU A 240 -12.26 -5.89 -17.15
N LEU A 241 -13.18 -5.04 -16.68
CA LEU A 241 -14.51 -5.46 -16.24
C LEU A 241 -15.56 -4.42 -16.64
N TYR A 242 -16.65 -4.88 -17.23
CA TYR A 242 -17.80 -4.05 -17.61
C TYR A 242 -18.92 -4.16 -16.59
N GLN A 243 -19.52 -3.02 -16.26
CA GLN A 243 -20.73 -2.95 -15.44
C GLN A 243 -21.78 -2.10 -16.14
N TYR A 244 -22.95 -2.68 -16.43
CA TYR A 244 -24.14 -1.93 -16.82
C TYR A 244 -24.80 -1.29 -15.60
N LEU A 245 -25.18 -0.03 -15.69
CA LEU A 245 -25.83 0.74 -14.62
C LEU A 245 -27.29 1.13 -14.93
N GLY A 246 -27.79 0.86 -16.13
CA GLY A 246 -29.15 1.24 -16.52
C GLY A 246 -29.32 2.72 -16.84
N GLY A 247 -30.56 3.20 -16.77
CA GLY A 247 -30.96 4.56 -17.11
C GLY A 247 -31.32 4.74 -18.60
N ALA A 248 -32.04 5.83 -18.90
CA ALA A 248 -32.56 6.11 -20.25
C ALA A 248 -31.48 6.21 -21.34
N LEU A 249 -30.22 6.47 -20.94
CA LEU A 249 -29.07 6.58 -21.82
C LEU A 249 -28.13 5.36 -21.74
N GLY A 250 -28.50 4.29 -21.02
CA GLY A 250 -27.69 3.08 -20.86
C GLY A 250 -26.31 3.34 -20.24
N ASN A 251 -26.28 3.90 -19.03
CA ASN A 251 -25.05 4.20 -18.32
C ASN A 251 -24.27 2.92 -18.01
N TYR A 252 -22.95 3.01 -18.01
CA TYR A 252 -22.07 1.90 -17.70
C TYR A 252 -20.73 2.35 -17.11
N ARG A 253 -19.99 1.41 -16.55
CA ARG A 253 -18.61 1.59 -16.11
C ARG A 253 -17.71 0.54 -16.75
N VAL A 254 -16.49 0.97 -17.08
CA VAL A 254 -15.38 0.06 -17.40
C VAL A 254 -14.35 0.22 -16.29
N TYR A 255 -14.05 -0.88 -15.63
CA TYR A 255 -13.04 -1.01 -14.59
C TYR A 255 -11.76 -1.61 -15.17
N TRP A 256 -10.62 -1.28 -14.56
CA TRP A 256 -9.34 -1.96 -14.78
C TRP A 256 -8.47 -1.86 -13.52
N VAL A 257 -7.57 -2.82 -13.36
CA VAL A 257 -6.45 -2.74 -12.42
C VAL A 257 -5.30 -2.02 -13.10
N GLN A 258 -4.80 -0.96 -12.47
CA GLN A 258 -3.65 -0.19 -12.92
C GLN A 258 -2.50 -0.35 -11.94
N ARG A 259 -1.31 -0.69 -12.45
CA ARG A 259 -0.05 -0.54 -11.71
C ARG A 259 0.42 0.91 -11.84
N VAL A 260 0.69 1.58 -10.72
CA VAL A 260 0.92 3.05 -10.66
C VAL A 260 2.38 3.44 -10.33
N ALA A 261 3.18 2.46 -9.92
CA ALA A 261 4.61 2.64 -9.65
C ALA A 261 5.36 1.37 -10.11
N SER A 262 6.49 1.56 -10.78
CA SER A 262 7.40 0.49 -11.21
C SER A 262 8.67 0.45 -10.35
N GLY A 263 9.34 -0.70 -10.33
CA GLY A 263 10.52 -0.95 -9.50
C GLY A 263 10.24 -1.85 -8.29
N ALA A 264 11.13 -1.80 -7.29
CA ALA A 264 11.10 -2.66 -6.11
C ALA A 264 9.83 -2.50 -5.24
N ASN A 265 9.12 -1.37 -5.38
CA ASN A 265 7.93 -1.03 -4.60
C ASN A 265 6.76 -0.66 -5.51
N SER A 266 5.95 -1.63 -5.92
CA SER A 266 4.81 -1.42 -6.84
C SER A 266 3.49 -1.25 -6.07
N SER A 267 2.64 -0.32 -6.49
CA SER A 267 1.27 -0.19 -5.96
C SER A 267 0.26 -0.39 -7.08
N TYR A 268 -0.92 -0.90 -6.72
CA TYR A 268 -1.98 -1.24 -7.67
C TYR A 268 -3.29 -0.56 -7.27
N GLU A 269 -4.06 -0.17 -8.27
CA GLU A 269 -5.32 0.53 -8.10
C GLU A 269 -6.39 -0.08 -9.01
N ILE A 270 -7.58 -0.34 -8.47
CA ILE A 270 -8.77 -0.53 -9.29
C ILE A 270 -9.28 0.86 -9.65
N ARG A 271 -9.31 1.16 -10.95
CA ARG A 271 -9.83 2.41 -11.50
C ARG A 271 -11.02 2.12 -12.39
N TYR A 272 -11.83 3.14 -12.63
CA TYR A 272 -12.93 3.05 -13.59
C TYR A 272 -13.17 4.35 -14.34
N ARG A 273 -13.89 4.22 -15.45
CA ARG A 273 -14.49 5.33 -16.20
C ARG A 273 -15.98 5.07 -16.36
N SER A 274 -16.80 6.07 -16.06
CA SER A 274 -18.25 6.01 -16.28
C SER A 274 -18.59 6.63 -17.63
N CYS A 275 -19.50 6.00 -18.37
CA CYS A 275 -19.89 6.38 -19.72
C CYS A 275 -21.41 6.14 -19.93
N ASN A 276 -21.97 6.61 -21.04
CA ASN A 276 -23.34 6.32 -21.48
C ASN A 276 -23.37 6.01 -22.99
N GLN A 277 -24.51 5.53 -23.52
CA GLN A 277 -24.64 5.03 -24.90
C GLN A 277 -24.66 6.13 -25.98
N PHE A 278 -24.89 7.39 -25.64
CA PHE A 278 -25.11 8.48 -26.61
C PHE A 278 -23.99 9.54 -26.63
N ALA A 279 -23.24 9.69 -25.54
CA ALA A 279 -22.15 10.65 -25.41
C ALA A 279 -20.87 9.95 -24.98
N ILE A 280 -19.81 10.23 -25.76
CA ILE A 280 -18.39 9.99 -25.45
C ILE A 280 -18.15 10.31 -23.97
N CYS A 281 -17.45 9.46 -23.23
CA CYS A 281 -17.23 9.48 -21.78
C CYS A 281 -16.81 10.84 -21.18
N PHE A 282 -17.72 11.81 -21.15
CA PHE A 282 -17.54 13.20 -20.74
C PHE A 282 -18.71 13.59 -19.84
N LEU A 283 -18.46 13.56 -18.53
CA LEU A 283 -18.85 14.70 -17.72
C LEU A 283 -17.55 15.28 -17.16
N ASN A 284 -16.97 16.17 -17.98
CA ASN A 284 -15.80 17.04 -17.78
C ASN A 284 -14.46 16.57 -18.36
N ALA A 285 -13.82 17.48 -19.11
CA ALA A 285 -12.42 17.44 -19.54
C ALA A 285 -11.41 17.55 -18.37
N GLN A 286 -11.86 17.22 -17.15
CA GLN A 286 -11.13 17.12 -15.89
C GLN A 286 -11.65 15.94 -15.05
N ASP A 287 -12.12 14.84 -15.64
CA ASP A 287 -12.46 13.65 -14.83
C ASP A 287 -11.34 12.61 -14.93
N PRO A 288 -10.29 12.70 -14.07
CA PRO A 288 -9.28 11.67 -13.99
C PRO A 288 -9.98 10.35 -13.65
N THR A 289 -9.53 9.27 -14.29
CA THR A 289 -10.00 7.91 -14.03
C THR A 289 -10.23 7.68 -12.53
N ALA A 290 -11.49 7.45 -12.15
CA ALA A 290 -11.88 7.48 -10.75
C ALA A 290 -11.24 6.29 -10.01
N LEU A 291 -10.63 6.56 -8.86
CA LEU A 291 -10.07 5.54 -8.00
C LEU A 291 -11.21 4.79 -7.30
N PHE A 292 -11.39 3.52 -7.62
CA PHE A 292 -12.28 2.64 -6.86
C PHE A 292 -11.58 2.19 -5.57
N TYR A 293 -10.38 1.62 -5.68
CA TYR A 293 -9.64 1.06 -4.56
C TYR A 293 -8.13 1.05 -4.86
N GLY A 294 -7.27 1.16 -3.85
CA GLY A 294 -5.82 1.01 -4.00
C GLY A 294 -5.26 0.04 -2.97
N SER A 295 -4.32 -0.83 -3.37
CA SER A 295 -3.71 -1.81 -2.48
C SER A 295 -2.62 -1.19 -1.59
N THR A 296 -2.12 -1.95 -0.62
CA THR A 296 -0.83 -1.66 0.04
C THR A 296 0.32 -1.83 -0.95
N THR A 297 1.43 -1.14 -0.71
CA THR A 297 2.64 -1.32 -1.52
C THR A 297 3.06 -2.78 -1.53
N ASN A 298 3.40 -3.29 -2.71
CA ASN A 298 3.75 -4.67 -3.04
C ASN A 298 2.62 -5.69 -2.90
N TRP A 299 1.37 -5.25 -2.75
CA TRP A 299 0.21 -6.13 -2.82
C TRP A 299 -0.44 -6.00 -4.19
N ARG A 300 -0.35 -7.06 -5.00
CA ARG A 300 -0.90 -7.10 -6.35
C ARG A 300 -2.39 -7.44 -6.31
N ILE A 301 -3.19 -6.64 -7.01
CA ILE A 301 -4.64 -6.84 -7.18
C ILE A 301 -4.89 -7.76 -8.38
N GLY A 302 -5.68 -8.82 -8.22
CA GLY A 302 -6.15 -9.68 -9.33
C GLY A 302 -7.28 -9.04 -10.15
N PRO A 303 -7.62 -9.57 -11.34
CA PRO A 303 -8.78 -9.13 -12.11
C PRO A 303 -10.07 -9.09 -11.26
N PRO A 304 -10.77 -7.94 -11.21
CA PRO A 304 -12.01 -7.84 -10.44
C PRO A 304 -13.15 -8.59 -11.12
N LEU A 305 -14.07 -9.09 -10.32
CA LEU A 305 -15.29 -9.77 -10.72
C LEU A 305 -16.50 -9.06 -10.12
N LEU A 306 -17.56 -8.84 -10.91
CA LEU A 306 -18.81 -8.26 -10.43
C LEU A 306 -19.82 -9.37 -10.11
N ALA A 307 -20.31 -9.43 -8.87
CA ALA A 307 -21.38 -10.33 -8.47
C ALA A 307 -22.16 -9.72 -7.28
N ASN A 308 -23.47 -9.98 -7.19
CA ASN A 308 -24.31 -9.56 -6.07
C ASN A 308 -24.07 -8.09 -5.62
N ASN A 309 -24.04 -7.14 -6.56
CA ASN A 309 -23.77 -5.71 -6.33
C ASN A 309 -22.41 -5.38 -5.67
N ASN A 310 -21.46 -6.30 -5.74
CA ASN A 310 -20.11 -6.14 -5.21
C ASN A 310 -19.05 -6.44 -6.26
N LEU A 311 -17.93 -5.73 -6.19
CA LEU A 311 -16.70 -6.16 -6.83
C LEU A 311 -15.93 -7.06 -5.86
N TYR A 312 -15.42 -8.17 -6.38
CA TYR A 312 -14.54 -9.10 -5.68
C TYR A 312 -13.20 -9.15 -6.39
N TRP A 313 -12.11 -9.27 -5.65
CA TRP A 313 -10.77 -9.44 -6.21
C TRP A 313 -9.87 -10.17 -5.21
N THR A 314 -8.77 -10.73 -5.70
CA THR A 314 -7.70 -11.24 -4.84
C THR A 314 -6.62 -10.17 -4.67
N GLU A 315 -5.94 -10.19 -3.53
CA GLU A 315 -4.70 -9.46 -3.34
C GLU A 315 -3.60 -10.42 -2.91
N ALA A 316 -2.41 -10.31 -3.50
CA ALA A 316 -1.28 -11.18 -3.18
C ALA A 316 -0.02 -10.35 -2.89
N ASP A 317 0.69 -10.70 -1.82
CA ASP A 317 1.99 -10.10 -1.49
C ASP A 317 3.05 -10.52 -2.51
N THR A 318 3.67 -9.58 -3.21
CA THR A 318 4.70 -9.87 -4.20
C THR A 318 6.13 -9.83 -3.64
N ASN A 319 6.31 -9.54 -2.34
CA ASN A 319 7.65 -9.51 -1.73
C ASN A 319 8.23 -10.90 -1.48
N THR A 320 7.38 -11.92 -1.33
CA THR A 320 7.80 -13.28 -0.99
C THR A 320 7.38 -14.25 -2.09
N VAL A 321 8.32 -14.60 -2.96
CA VAL A 321 8.05 -15.41 -4.17
C VAL A 321 7.56 -16.83 -3.86
N ASN A 322 7.96 -17.39 -2.71
CA ASN A 322 7.72 -18.81 -2.40
C ASN A 322 6.57 -19.07 -1.40
N ASN A 323 6.09 -18.04 -0.69
CA ASN A 323 5.02 -18.15 0.30
C ASN A 323 4.29 -16.81 0.46
N ASN A 324 3.86 -16.23 -0.66
CA ASN A 324 3.09 -14.99 -0.66
C ASN A 324 1.79 -15.15 0.09
N ASN A 325 1.56 -14.29 1.09
CA ASN A 325 0.24 -14.17 1.67
C ASN A 325 -0.76 -13.67 0.63
N GLY A 326 -2.02 -14.06 0.78
CA GLY A 326 -3.10 -13.68 -0.10
C GLY A 326 -4.40 -13.42 0.64
N ASP A 327 -5.14 -12.43 0.15
CA ASP A 327 -6.46 -12.05 0.64
C ASP A 327 -7.48 -12.17 -0.50
N VAL A 328 -8.73 -12.45 -0.14
CA VAL A 328 -9.90 -12.26 -1.01
C VAL A 328 -10.69 -11.08 -0.46
N LYS A 329 -10.93 -10.09 -1.32
CA LYS A 329 -11.53 -8.81 -0.96
C LYS A 329 -12.91 -8.64 -1.61
N ARG A 330 -13.76 -7.83 -0.99
CA ARG A 330 -15.07 -7.43 -1.50
C ARG A 330 -15.34 -5.95 -1.24
N ARG A 331 -15.99 -5.27 -2.17
CA ARG A 331 -16.58 -3.94 -1.93
C ARG A 331 -17.81 -3.71 -2.79
N ALA A 332 -18.85 -3.12 -2.20
CA ALA A 332 -20.02 -2.70 -2.96
C ALA A 332 -19.64 -1.64 -4.01
N TYR A 333 -20.15 -1.77 -5.24
CA TYR A 333 -19.75 -0.89 -6.36
C TYR A 333 -20.16 0.59 -6.16
N ASN A 334 -21.09 0.83 -5.22
CA ASN A 334 -21.66 2.12 -4.84
C ASN A 334 -21.34 2.51 -3.39
N ALA A 335 -20.38 1.84 -2.74
CA ALA A 335 -19.99 2.16 -1.36
C ALA A 335 -19.53 3.62 -1.25
N ALA A 336 -20.15 4.36 -0.33
CA ALA A 336 -19.83 5.77 -0.09
C ALA A 336 -18.48 5.97 0.63
N THR A 337 -18.09 5.02 1.48
CA THR A 337 -16.80 5.07 2.17
C THR A 337 -15.69 4.43 1.32
N PRO A 338 -14.46 4.96 1.42
CA PRO A 338 -13.28 4.26 0.93
C PRO A 338 -13.07 2.97 1.73
N GLY A 339 -12.39 1.98 1.12
CA GLY A 339 -12.05 0.73 1.79
C GLY A 339 -12.54 -0.53 1.08
N ALA A 340 -12.32 -1.69 1.70
CA ALA A 340 -12.80 -2.99 1.22
C ALA A 340 -12.85 -4.00 2.38
N ASP A 341 -13.80 -4.93 2.33
CA ASP A 341 -13.86 -6.07 3.24
C ASP A 341 -12.82 -7.12 2.85
N THR A 342 -12.11 -7.69 3.82
CA THR A 342 -11.45 -8.99 3.63
C THR A 342 -12.44 -10.09 3.98
N ILE A 343 -12.66 -11.04 3.08
CA ILE A 343 -13.55 -12.21 3.31
C ILE A 343 -12.78 -13.54 3.38
N ALA A 344 -11.52 -13.55 2.98
CA ALA A 344 -10.55 -14.59 3.31
C ALA A 344 -9.15 -13.99 3.38
N THR A 345 -8.32 -14.51 4.29
CA THR A 345 -6.94 -14.07 4.51
C THR A 345 -6.03 -15.28 4.71
N GLY A 346 -4.72 -15.12 4.63
CA GLY A 346 -3.79 -16.25 4.80
C GLY A 346 -3.74 -17.20 3.61
N GLN A 347 -4.23 -16.78 2.43
CA GLN A 347 -4.36 -17.63 1.26
C GLN A 347 -3.04 -17.68 0.49
N ALA A 348 -2.11 -18.49 0.99
CA ALA A 348 -0.79 -18.58 0.37
C ALA A 348 -0.88 -19.01 -1.10
N LYS A 349 -0.15 -18.33 -1.99
CA LYS A 349 -0.18 -18.56 -3.45
C LYS A 349 -1.57 -18.42 -4.09
N VAL A 350 -2.40 -17.51 -3.56
CA VAL A 350 -3.69 -17.19 -4.18
C VAL A 350 -3.50 -16.82 -5.66
N ASP A 351 -4.31 -17.41 -6.53
CA ASP A 351 -4.34 -17.07 -7.93
C ASP A 351 -5.06 -15.73 -8.15
N ALA A 352 -4.75 -15.06 -9.25
CA ALA A 352 -5.36 -13.77 -9.56
C ALA A 352 -6.84 -13.91 -9.99
N LYS A 353 -7.23 -15.04 -10.59
CA LYS A 353 -8.57 -15.25 -11.14
C LYS A 353 -9.59 -15.51 -10.03
N LEU A 354 -10.81 -15.05 -10.26
CA LEU A 354 -12.00 -15.36 -9.46
C LEU A 354 -13.13 -15.75 -10.40
N TYR A 355 -14.02 -16.60 -9.93
CA TYR A 355 -15.26 -16.89 -10.64
C TYR A 355 -16.44 -17.00 -9.67
N VAL A 356 -17.65 -16.87 -10.21
CA VAL A 356 -18.89 -17.10 -9.47
C VAL A 356 -19.71 -18.17 -10.16
N ALA A 357 -20.19 -19.15 -9.39
CA ALA A 357 -21.20 -20.10 -9.84
C ALA A 357 -21.95 -20.66 -8.63
N ALA A 358 -23.23 -21.02 -8.80
CA ALA A 358 -24.05 -21.62 -7.74
C ALA A 358 -24.01 -20.84 -6.40
N ASP A 359 -24.09 -19.51 -6.46
CA ASP A 359 -23.99 -18.58 -5.31
C ASP A 359 -22.70 -18.67 -4.48
N LEU A 360 -21.66 -19.30 -5.04
CA LEU A 360 -20.32 -19.40 -4.48
C LEU A 360 -19.33 -18.56 -5.27
N LEU A 361 -18.44 -17.90 -4.55
CA LEU A 361 -17.20 -17.34 -5.05
C LEU A 361 -16.13 -18.43 -5.06
N PHE A 362 -15.52 -18.66 -6.22
CA PHE A 362 -14.41 -19.58 -6.40
C PHE A 362 -13.10 -18.81 -6.52
N PHE A 363 -12.07 -19.32 -5.84
CA PHE A 363 -10.69 -18.85 -5.97
C PHE A 363 -9.74 -20.04 -5.85
N ALA A 364 -8.60 -19.99 -6.53
CA ALA A 364 -7.59 -21.04 -6.47
C ALA A 364 -6.38 -20.60 -5.65
N ARG A 365 -5.69 -21.57 -5.09
CA ARG A 365 -4.32 -21.45 -4.59
C ARG A 365 -3.45 -22.31 -5.49
N ARG A 366 -2.48 -21.68 -6.15
CA ARG A 366 -1.62 -22.36 -7.13
C ARG A 366 -0.93 -23.53 -6.47
N ASN A 367 -0.95 -24.66 -7.15
CA ASN A 367 -0.38 -25.92 -6.70
C ASN A 367 -0.91 -26.42 -5.35
N THR A 368 -2.14 -26.06 -5.01
CA THR A 368 -2.79 -26.47 -3.75
C THR A 368 -4.24 -26.90 -3.95
N GLY A 369 -5.03 -26.12 -4.68
CA GLY A 369 -6.43 -26.47 -4.94
C GLY A 369 -7.34 -25.28 -5.21
N ILE A 370 -8.62 -25.58 -5.42
CA ILE A 370 -9.70 -24.61 -5.60
C ILE A 370 -10.54 -24.57 -4.32
N TYR A 371 -10.92 -23.37 -3.91
CA TYR A 371 -11.66 -23.09 -2.69
C TYR A 371 -12.92 -22.27 -3.02
N THR A 372 -13.92 -22.40 -2.15
CA THR A 372 -15.17 -21.66 -2.27
C THR A 372 -15.50 -20.89 -1.00
N LEU A 373 -16.21 -19.77 -1.20
CA LEU A 373 -16.89 -19.00 -0.16
C LEU A 373 -18.29 -18.64 -0.63
N PRO A 374 -19.31 -18.59 0.24
CA PRO A 374 -20.58 -17.96 -0.09
C PRO A 374 -20.39 -16.50 -0.49
N LEU A 375 -21.15 -15.99 -1.46
CA LEU A 375 -21.06 -14.57 -1.85
C LEU A 375 -21.42 -13.59 -0.72
N ASN A 376 -22.22 -14.06 0.24
CA ASN A 376 -22.61 -13.35 1.45
C ASN A 376 -21.69 -13.63 2.66
N ALA A 377 -20.49 -14.23 2.45
CA ALA A 377 -19.52 -14.43 3.52
C ALA A 377 -19.29 -13.12 4.32
N THR A 378 -19.22 -13.24 5.65
CA THR A 378 -18.94 -12.11 6.52
C THR A 378 -17.52 -11.60 6.32
N ALA A 379 -17.33 -10.31 6.57
CA ALA A 379 -16.01 -9.72 6.62
C ALA A 379 -15.24 -10.26 7.83
N ILE A 380 -13.95 -10.51 7.63
CA ILE A 380 -12.98 -10.74 8.69
C ILE A 380 -12.76 -9.41 9.40
N LEU A 381 -13.14 -9.36 10.68
CA LEU A 381 -13.02 -8.17 11.50
C LEU A 381 -11.66 -8.15 12.20
N ARG A 382 -11.00 -6.98 12.19
CA ARG A 382 -9.76 -6.69 12.92
C ARG A 382 -9.94 -5.40 13.69
N ASP A 383 -9.88 -5.49 15.00
CA ASP A 383 -9.97 -4.33 15.89
C ASP A 383 -8.56 -3.81 16.14
N PHE A 384 -8.22 -2.67 15.55
CA PHE A 384 -6.96 -1.99 15.83
C PHE A 384 -7.18 -0.93 16.91
N ARG A 385 -6.10 -0.58 17.62
CA ARG A 385 -6.12 0.53 18.55
C ARG A 385 -4.80 1.24 18.57
N LEU A 386 -4.85 2.57 18.60
CA LEU A 386 -3.68 3.41 18.91
C LEU A 386 -3.46 3.45 20.42
N ASP A 387 -2.37 2.84 20.88
CA ASP A 387 -2.02 2.82 22.30
C ASP A 387 -1.17 4.02 22.72
N GLY A 388 -0.47 4.67 21.78
CA GLY A 388 0.31 5.86 22.10
C GLY A 388 0.94 6.58 20.93
N MET A 389 1.18 7.87 21.13
CA MET A 389 1.99 8.72 20.27
C MET A 389 3.06 9.42 21.11
N GLU A 390 4.31 9.33 20.66
CA GLU A 390 5.47 9.90 21.32
C GLU A 390 6.12 10.90 20.38
N VAL A 391 6.13 12.17 20.77
CA VAL A 391 6.82 13.22 20.01
C VAL A 391 8.11 13.55 20.74
N THR A 392 9.24 13.38 20.08
CA THR A 392 10.56 13.46 20.72
C THR A 392 11.59 14.17 19.86
N GLN A 393 12.44 14.93 20.55
CA GLN A 393 13.63 15.61 20.08
C GLN A 393 14.87 15.13 20.85
N GLY A 394 14.77 14.03 21.60
CA GLY A 394 15.87 13.40 22.33
C GLY A 394 15.46 12.94 23.74
N ILE A 395 14.98 13.87 24.57
CA ILE A 395 14.77 13.65 26.02
C ILE A 395 13.30 13.60 26.45
N GLN A 396 12.36 13.78 25.53
CA GLN A 396 10.93 13.81 25.83
C GLN A 396 10.43 12.45 26.28
N ASN A 397 9.37 12.48 27.12
CA ASN A 397 8.60 11.30 27.50
C ASN A 397 7.17 11.39 26.93
N LEU A 398 6.35 10.37 27.15
CA LEU A 398 4.97 10.32 26.65
C LEU A 398 4.07 11.46 27.21
N ALA A 399 4.41 12.00 28.38
CA ALA A 399 3.73 13.15 28.97
C ALA A 399 4.25 14.50 28.43
N ASN A 400 5.25 14.48 27.55
CA ASN A 400 5.91 15.65 26.97
C ASN A 400 6.34 16.71 28.01
N GLN A 401 6.90 16.26 29.14
CA GLN A 401 7.31 17.16 30.23
C GLN A 401 8.51 18.04 29.88
N ALA A 402 9.37 17.60 28.96
CA ALA A 402 10.42 18.43 28.41
C ALA A 402 9.86 19.31 27.26
N PRO A 403 10.15 20.62 27.24
CA PRO A 403 9.72 21.49 26.14
C PRO A 403 10.19 20.98 24.78
N LEU A 404 9.37 21.20 23.76
CA LEU A 404 9.76 20.99 22.37
C LEU A 404 10.20 22.32 21.77
N VAL A 405 11.29 22.29 21.02
CA VAL A 405 11.95 23.48 20.49
C VAL A 405 11.68 23.62 19.01
N ALA A 406 11.31 24.82 18.57
CA ALA A 406 11.14 25.14 17.16
C ALA A 406 12.47 24.98 16.41
N GLY A 407 12.41 24.52 15.15
CA GLY A 407 13.60 24.29 14.32
C GLY A 407 14.44 23.05 14.65
N LYS A 408 14.20 22.39 15.79
CA LYS A 408 14.95 21.19 16.19
C LYS A 408 14.35 19.92 15.58
N GLY A 409 15.20 19.08 15.00
CA GLY A 409 14.80 17.80 14.40
C GLY A 409 13.90 16.97 15.33
N THR A 410 12.69 16.68 14.87
CA THR A 410 11.64 16.06 15.69
C THR A 410 11.16 14.78 15.03
N PHE A 411 11.02 13.74 15.84
CA PHE A 411 10.47 12.46 15.44
C PHE A 411 9.14 12.22 16.16
N VAL A 412 8.24 11.52 15.48
CA VAL A 412 7.03 10.99 16.10
C VAL A 412 7.11 9.48 16.02
N ARG A 413 6.89 8.80 17.15
CA ARG A 413 6.69 7.35 17.19
C ARG A 413 5.24 7.06 17.53
N ALA A 414 4.64 6.14 16.81
CA ALA A 414 3.28 5.69 17.03
C ALA A 414 3.26 4.21 17.33
N TYR A 415 2.44 3.82 18.30
CA TYR A 415 2.28 2.45 18.75
C TYR A 415 0.81 2.07 18.64
N ALA A 416 0.55 0.96 17.97
CA ALA A 416 -0.78 0.41 17.80
C ALA A 416 -0.74 -1.10 18.04
N THR A 417 -1.85 -1.62 18.53
CA THR A 417 -2.06 -3.06 18.75
C THR A 417 -3.26 -3.53 17.95
N GLN A 418 -3.28 -4.84 17.66
CA GLN A 418 -4.47 -5.51 17.16
C GLN A 418 -5.11 -6.26 18.32
N ILE A 419 -6.31 -5.84 18.73
CA ILE A 419 -7.03 -6.37 19.88
C ILE A 419 -7.67 -7.71 19.53
N SER A 420 -8.27 -7.82 18.35
CA SER A 420 -8.98 -9.03 17.90
C SER A 420 -8.82 -9.32 16.41
N GLY A 421 -9.35 -10.46 15.97
CA GLY A 421 -9.25 -10.93 14.58
C GLY A 421 -7.95 -11.68 14.29
N PRO A 422 -7.76 -12.20 13.07
CA PRO A 422 -6.53 -12.87 12.66
C PRO A 422 -5.41 -11.84 12.41
N SER A 423 -4.17 -12.21 12.76
CA SER A 423 -2.98 -11.40 12.48
C SER A 423 -2.94 -10.93 11.03
N THR A 424 -2.40 -9.73 10.80
CA THR A 424 -2.32 -9.14 9.46
C THR A 424 -0.88 -8.71 9.14
N PRO A 425 -0.39 -9.00 7.93
CA PRO A 425 0.99 -8.68 7.55
C PRO A 425 1.20 -7.19 7.22
N ASN A 426 0.12 -6.44 6.95
CA ASN A 426 0.18 -5.12 6.31
C ASN A 426 -0.78 -4.11 6.97
N VAL A 427 -0.33 -3.51 8.07
CA VAL A 427 -1.00 -2.38 8.73
C VAL A 427 -0.34 -1.08 8.34
N GLU A 428 -1.16 -0.13 7.86
CA GLU A 428 -0.72 1.22 7.54
C GLU A 428 -1.00 2.17 8.70
N VAL A 429 -0.11 3.15 8.87
CA VAL A 429 -0.33 4.30 9.75
C VAL A 429 -0.02 5.58 8.97
N ARG A 430 -0.76 6.66 9.24
CA ARG A 430 -0.49 8.00 8.71
C ARG A 430 -0.45 9.01 9.84
N LEU A 431 0.39 10.04 9.67
CA LEU A 431 0.48 11.16 10.60
C LEU A 431 0.05 12.44 9.89
N ALA A 432 -1.08 13.00 10.30
CA ALA A 432 -1.54 14.29 9.85
C ALA A 432 -1.05 15.40 10.79
N GLY A 433 -0.59 16.51 10.22
CA GLY A 433 -0.23 17.72 10.95
C GLY A 433 -1.11 18.89 10.54
N THR A 434 -1.57 19.65 11.52
CA THR A 434 -2.36 20.87 11.31
C THR A 434 -1.87 22.02 12.20
N ARG A 435 -2.08 23.25 11.73
CA ARG A 435 -1.82 24.48 12.48
C ARG A 435 -2.99 25.44 12.28
N GLY A 436 -3.62 25.85 13.38
CA GLY A 436 -4.86 26.64 13.32
C GLY A 436 -6.01 25.96 12.57
N GLY A 437 -6.06 24.62 12.58
CA GLY A 437 -7.05 23.82 11.84
C GLY A 437 -6.70 23.53 10.38
N SER A 438 -5.73 24.24 9.79
CA SER A 438 -5.31 24.02 8.41
C SER A 438 -4.24 22.93 8.30
N PRO A 439 -4.32 22.02 7.31
CA PRO A 439 -3.31 21.00 7.09
C PRO A 439 -1.95 21.63 6.72
N LEU A 440 -0.88 21.11 7.30
CA LEU A 440 0.48 21.53 6.99
C LEU A 440 0.94 20.95 5.65
N PRO A 441 1.88 21.62 4.94
CA PRO A 441 2.41 21.12 3.67
C PRO A 441 2.94 19.69 3.77
N GLY A 442 2.54 18.83 2.83
CA GLY A 442 2.92 17.42 2.82
C GLY A 442 2.16 16.52 3.81
N SER A 443 1.21 17.06 4.58
CA SER A 443 0.32 16.26 5.41
C SER A 443 -0.71 15.50 4.54
N PRO A 444 -1.03 14.22 4.85
CA PRO A 444 -0.45 13.39 5.91
C PRO A 444 0.87 12.73 5.50
N LEU A 445 1.75 12.52 6.48
CA LEU A 445 3.03 11.82 6.31
C LEU A 445 2.87 10.31 6.34
N ARG A 446 3.74 9.63 5.59
CA ARG A 446 3.97 8.18 5.68
C ARG A 446 5.10 7.90 6.68
N PRO A 447 5.06 6.76 7.40
CA PRO A 447 6.14 6.37 8.28
C PRO A 447 7.39 6.05 7.47
N ALA A 448 8.56 6.39 8.01
CA ALA A 448 9.83 6.15 7.36
C ALA A 448 10.21 4.65 7.33
N ASN A 449 9.64 3.84 8.22
CA ASN A 449 9.75 2.37 8.20
C ASN A 449 8.61 1.65 7.48
N GLY A 450 7.73 2.35 6.78
CA GLY A 450 6.70 1.73 5.94
C GLY A 450 5.58 1.04 6.72
N VAL A 451 4.95 0.05 6.08
CA VAL A 451 3.87 -0.76 6.68
C VAL A 451 4.45 -1.83 7.60
N ARG A 452 3.67 -2.31 8.57
CA ARG A 452 4.12 -3.36 9.51
C ARG A 452 3.06 -4.43 9.71
N ALA A 453 3.51 -5.64 10.04
CA ALA A 453 2.63 -6.69 10.51
C ALA A 453 2.22 -6.42 11.97
N LEU A 454 0.95 -6.74 12.30
CA LEU A 454 0.48 -6.82 13.67
C LEU A 454 -0.02 -8.23 13.95
N ALA A 455 0.41 -8.79 15.08
CA ALA A 455 -0.12 -10.03 15.62
C ALA A 455 -1.15 -9.72 16.70
N THR A 456 -2.24 -10.46 16.71
CA THR A 456 -3.33 -10.25 17.67
C THR A 456 -2.87 -10.45 19.10
N GLY A 457 -3.13 -9.46 19.96
CA GLY A 457 -2.73 -9.46 21.37
C GLY A 457 -1.23 -9.22 21.62
N ALA A 458 -0.41 -9.04 20.58
CA ALA A 458 0.99 -8.69 20.76
C ALA A 458 1.13 -7.23 21.22
N GLY A 459 1.96 -7.00 22.25
CA GLY A 459 2.33 -5.65 22.69
C GLY A 459 3.49 -5.05 21.89
N PHE A 460 3.97 -3.89 22.33
CA PHE A 460 5.13 -3.21 21.76
C PHE A 460 6.21 -2.96 22.82
N ASP A 461 7.48 -3.04 22.42
CA ASP A 461 8.62 -2.62 23.23
C ASP A 461 9.14 -1.25 22.77
N ARG A 462 9.02 -0.22 23.61
CA ARG A 462 9.49 1.13 23.29
C ARG A 462 11.00 1.19 23.02
N ALA A 463 11.80 0.27 23.54
CA ALA A 463 13.24 0.21 23.28
C ALA A 463 13.55 -0.28 21.85
N ARG A 464 12.61 -0.97 21.18
CA ARG A 464 12.78 -1.47 19.82
C ARG A 464 12.15 -0.51 18.82
N LEU A 465 12.97 0.05 17.93
CA LEU A 465 12.48 0.96 16.89
C LEU A 465 11.46 0.28 15.95
N GLY A 466 11.64 -1.02 15.72
CA GLY A 466 10.78 -1.84 14.85
C GLY A 466 9.43 -2.23 15.45
N ASP A 467 9.14 -1.93 16.71
CA ASP A 467 7.89 -2.28 17.38
C ASP A 467 6.77 -1.22 17.21
N GLY A 468 7.08 -0.12 16.52
CA GLY A 468 6.12 0.94 16.16
C GLY A 468 6.41 1.56 14.80
N TRP A 469 5.69 2.63 14.48
CA TRP A 469 5.94 3.44 13.29
C TRP A 469 6.66 4.72 13.68
N TYR A 470 7.66 5.14 12.89
CA TYR A 470 8.31 6.42 13.13
C TYR A 470 8.21 7.35 11.93
N PHE A 471 8.06 8.64 12.23
CA PHE A 471 7.92 9.73 11.29
C PHE A 471 8.98 10.78 11.59
N VAL A 472 9.58 11.32 10.53
CA VAL A 472 10.44 12.51 10.64
C VAL A 472 9.58 13.70 10.30
N LEU A 473 9.47 14.66 11.21
CA LEU A 473 8.69 15.87 10.93
C LEU A 473 9.49 16.78 9.96
N PRO A 474 8.87 17.25 8.86
CA PRO A 474 9.50 18.21 7.96
C PRO A 474 9.86 19.50 8.68
N ALA A 475 10.96 20.16 8.29
CA ALA A 475 11.36 21.44 8.85
C ALA A 475 10.23 22.50 8.79
N SER A 476 9.39 22.46 7.75
CA SER A 476 8.24 23.35 7.60
C SER A 476 7.15 23.18 8.68
N TRP A 477 7.14 22.07 9.40
CA TRP A 477 6.21 21.83 10.52
C TRP A 477 6.75 22.37 11.84
N LEU A 478 8.06 22.62 11.92
CA LEU A 478 8.81 22.90 13.15
C LEU A 478 8.87 24.38 13.52
N THR A 479 7.95 25.20 13.00
CA THR A 479 7.85 26.61 13.37
C THR A 479 7.26 26.78 14.78
N ALA A 480 7.67 27.83 15.48
CA ALA A 480 7.19 28.11 16.84
C ALA A 480 5.65 28.22 16.91
N GLY A 481 5.09 27.89 18.06
CA GLY A 481 3.65 27.89 18.33
C GLY A 481 3.02 26.49 18.34
N ALA A 482 1.69 26.47 18.43
CA ALA A 482 0.93 25.24 18.56
C ALA A 482 0.82 24.48 17.24
N ILE A 483 1.05 23.17 17.29
CA ILE A 483 0.84 22.21 16.22
C ILE A 483 -0.07 21.09 16.75
N THR A 484 -1.03 20.64 15.95
CA THR A 484 -1.83 19.46 16.27
C THR A 484 -1.43 18.33 15.35
N LEU A 485 -0.99 17.23 15.95
CA LEU A 485 -0.61 16.01 15.27
C LEU A 485 -1.70 14.97 15.53
N ARG A 486 -2.14 14.30 14.46
CA ARG A 486 -3.11 13.20 14.52
C ARG A 486 -2.55 12.00 13.82
N VAL A 487 -2.34 10.93 14.56
CA VAL A 487 -1.99 9.62 14.01
C VAL A 487 -3.25 8.80 13.80
N GLU A 488 -3.31 8.04 12.71
CA GLU A 488 -4.40 7.10 12.43
C GLU A 488 -3.85 5.79 11.87
N VAL A 489 -4.30 4.66 12.43
CA VAL A 489 -4.07 3.30 11.91
C VAL A 489 -5.16 2.93 10.92
N ASP A 490 -4.77 2.18 9.89
CA ASP A 490 -5.60 1.84 8.75
C ASP A 490 -6.43 3.02 8.19
N PRO A 491 -5.80 4.16 7.85
CA PRO A 491 -6.52 5.36 7.42
C PRO A 491 -7.24 5.20 6.07
N ARG A 492 -6.92 4.13 5.32
CA ARG A 492 -7.56 3.82 4.03
C ARG A 492 -8.71 2.81 4.16
N GLN A 493 -8.97 2.30 5.36
CA GLN A 493 -10.03 1.33 5.64
C GLN A 493 -9.87 0.05 4.79
N ILE A 494 -8.63 -0.41 4.62
CA ILE A 494 -8.35 -1.64 3.85
C ILE A 494 -8.62 -2.91 4.67
N HIS A 495 -8.87 -2.74 5.97
CA HIS A 495 -9.30 -3.78 6.91
C HIS A 495 -10.66 -3.39 7.50
N SER A 496 -11.55 -4.37 7.65
CA SER A 496 -12.83 -4.17 8.33
C SER A 496 -12.60 -4.11 9.83
N ASP A 497 -12.81 -2.94 10.42
CA ASP A 497 -12.56 -2.70 11.83
C ASP A 497 -13.87 -2.34 12.56
N PRO A 498 -14.27 -3.12 13.58
CA PRO A 498 -15.53 -2.92 14.29
C PRO A 498 -15.54 -1.69 15.20
N ASN A 499 -14.37 -1.14 15.57
CA ASN A 499 -14.24 0.00 16.46
C ASN A 499 -13.25 1.02 15.89
N ARG A 500 -13.69 1.82 14.92
CA ARG A 500 -12.81 2.86 14.33
C ARG A 500 -12.49 4.03 15.29
N ALA A 501 -13.15 4.13 16.43
CA ALA A 501 -13.05 5.31 17.29
C ALA A 501 -11.71 5.39 18.02
N ASP A 502 -11.04 4.27 18.26
CA ASP A 502 -9.74 4.18 18.93
C ASP A 502 -8.56 3.94 17.95
N ASN A 503 -8.85 4.02 16.64
CA ASN A 503 -7.84 3.99 15.59
C ASN A 503 -7.08 5.30 15.39
N ALA A 504 -7.45 6.35 16.11
CA ALA A 504 -6.80 7.63 15.97
C ALA A 504 -6.51 8.27 17.32
N LEU A 505 -5.35 8.90 17.41
CA LEU A 505 -4.96 9.71 18.55
C LEU A 505 -4.50 11.07 18.04
N ALA A 506 -4.99 12.13 18.67
CA ALA A 506 -4.59 13.50 18.38
C ALA A 506 -3.97 14.15 19.62
N GLN A 507 -2.91 14.91 19.40
CA GLN A 507 -2.25 15.68 20.45
C GLN A 507 -1.86 17.05 19.92
N THR A 508 -2.18 18.08 20.70
CA THR A 508 -1.69 19.44 20.46
C THR A 508 -0.44 19.67 21.30
N LEU A 509 0.61 20.16 20.66
CA LEU A 509 1.91 20.43 21.25
C LEU A 509 2.32 21.86 20.93
N THR A 510 3.12 22.47 21.80
CA THR A 510 3.65 23.81 21.58
C THR A 510 5.14 23.73 21.34
N LEU A 511 5.57 24.17 20.16
CA LEU A 511 6.98 24.37 19.83
C LEU A 511 7.40 25.75 20.34
N GLN A 512 8.33 25.78 21.30
CA GLN A 512 8.84 27.02 21.86
C GLN A 512 9.98 27.56 21.00
N ASN A 513 10.01 28.88 20.83
CA ASN A 513 11.20 29.51 20.31
C ASN A 513 12.28 29.49 21.39
N GLN A 514 13.48 29.04 21.04
CA GLN A 514 14.65 29.07 21.92
C GLN A 514 15.82 29.60 21.11
N PRO A 515 16.68 30.47 21.68
CA PRO A 515 17.92 30.82 21.01
C PRO A 515 18.83 29.59 20.87
N PRO A 516 19.76 29.57 19.90
CA PRO A 516 20.86 28.61 19.92
C PRO A 516 21.67 28.76 21.21
N VAL A 517 22.48 27.77 21.53
CA VAL A 517 23.50 27.91 22.58
C VAL A 517 24.85 28.22 21.94
N CYS A 518 25.55 29.18 22.51
CA CYS A 518 26.89 29.54 22.07
C CYS A 518 27.90 28.82 22.96
N VAL A 519 28.82 28.10 22.35
CA VAL A 519 29.91 27.40 23.04
C VAL A 519 31.21 28.06 22.65
N TRP A 520 31.83 28.74 23.61
CA TRP A 520 33.15 29.34 23.47
C TRP A 520 34.20 28.33 23.89
N THR A 521 34.88 27.74 22.91
CA THR A 521 35.88 26.71 23.13
C THR A 521 37.24 27.34 23.41
N VAL A 522 37.83 27.01 24.55
CA VAL A 522 39.14 27.51 24.99
C VAL A 522 40.12 26.35 25.03
N PRO A 523 41.24 26.34 24.29
CA PRO A 523 42.24 25.29 24.42
C PRO A 523 42.81 25.27 25.84
N VAL A 524 42.81 24.14 26.52
CA VAL A 524 43.44 23.99 27.84
C VAL A 524 44.85 23.48 27.63
N ARG A 525 45.85 24.19 28.16
CA ARG A 525 47.24 23.74 28.07
C ARG A 525 47.47 22.63 29.08
N THR A 526 47.93 21.49 28.59
CA THR A 526 48.44 20.36 29.38
C THR A 526 49.83 19.99 28.85
N HIS A 527 50.42 18.89 29.33
CA HIS A 527 51.68 18.36 28.79
C HIS A 527 51.58 17.73 27.38
N THR A 528 50.46 17.92 26.70
CA THR A 528 50.21 17.41 25.34
C THR A 528 50.00 18.56 24.35
N PRO A 529 50.00 18.32 23.02
CA PRO A 529 49.70 19.35 22.04
C PRO A 529 48.37 20.05 22.31
N LEU A 530 48.26 21.32 21.93
CA LEU A 530 47.00 22.04 22.10
C LEU A 530 45.87 21.39 21.27
N PRO A 531 44.66 21.24 21.83
CA PRO A 531 43.52 20.69 21.11
C PRO A 531 43.02 21.61 20.02
N SER A 532 42.34 21.03 19.04
CA SER A 532 41.86 21.72 17.84
C SER A 532 40.42 21.34 17.51
N THR A 533 39.66 22.29 16.99
CA THR A 533 38.34 22.01 16.39
C THR A 533 38.43 21.18 15.10
N HIS A 534 39.65 20.95 14.60
CA HIS A 534 39.94 20.05 13.48
C HIS A 534 40.20 18.60 13.93
N ASP A 535 40.21 18.33 15.24
CA ASP A 535 40.42 16.99 15.74
C ASP A 535 39.26 16.07 15.30
N PRO A 536 39.52 14.80 14.92
CA PRO A 536 38.55 13.95 14.23
C PRO A 536 37.19 13.76 14.92
N ASN A 537 37.09 13.98 16.23
CA ASN A 537 35.89 13.76 17.04
C ASN A 537 35.18 15.05 17.48
N PHE A 538 35.74 16.23 17.21
CA PHE A 538 35.17 17.49 17.70
C PHE A 538 33.71 17.68 17.24
N TRP A 539 33.46 17.57 15.94
CA TRP A 539 32.10 17.76 15.39
C TRP A 539 31.14 16.61 15.74
N ALA A 540 31.65 15.41 16.03
CA ALA A 540 30.84 14.31 16.53
C ALA A 540 30.32 14.60 17.95
N MET A 541 31.17 15.18 18.81
CA MET A 541 30.79 15.66 20.14
C MET A 541 29.73 16.76 20.06
N VAL A 542 29.94 17.78 19.21
CA VAL A 542 28.95 18.85 18.98
C VAL A 542 27.61 18.26 18.49
N ASN A 543 27.64 17.25 17.61
CA ASN A 543 26.43 16.56 17.16
C ASN A 543 25.69 15.86 18.31
N GLN A 544 26.41 15.19 19.21
CA GLN A 544 25.80 14.54 20.40
C GLN A 544 25.19 15.56 21.35
N PHE A 545 25.86 16.69 21.56
CA PHE A 545 25.34 17.80 22.34
C PHE A 545 24.05 18.35 21.71
N ASN A 546 24.08 18.66 20.40
CA ASN A 546 22.92 19.10 19.64
C ASN A 546 21.76 18.10 19.70
N ARG A 547 21.99 16.80 19.81
CA ARG A 547 20.92 15.79 19.94
C ARG A 547 20.22 15.86 21.29
N ARG A 548 20.96 16.07 22.38
CA ARG A 548 20.44 15.96 23.75
C ARG A 548 19.91 17.29 24.29
N TRP A 549 20.54 18.39 23.90
CA TRP A 549 20.23 19.71 24.44
C TRP A 549 18.95 20.29 23.79
N PRO A 550 18.06 20.94 24.57
CA PRO A 550 16.83 21.53 24.05
C PRO A 550 17.09 22.90 23.42
N VAL A 551 17.87 22.94 22.34
CA VAL A 551 18.17 24.13 21.52
C VAL A 551 18.07 23.80 20.04
N PRO A 552 17.74 24.77 19.17
CA PRO A 552 17.66 24.53 17.74
C PRO A 552 19.02 24.24 17.11
N ASP A 553 20.09 24.83 17.65
CA ASP A 553 21.44 24.78 17.10
C ASP A 553 22.50 25.12 18.17
N THR A 554 23.77 24.83 17.85
CA THR A 554 24.94 25.18 18.65
C THR A 554 25.92 25.98 17.81
N TRP A 555 26.27 27.17 18.28
CA TRP A 555 27.26 28.02 17.64
C TRP A 555 28.59 27.90 18.35
N VAL A 556 29.61 27.46 17.62
CA VAL A 556 30.94 27.22 18.15
C VAL A 556 31.83 28.43 17.84
N TYR A 557 32.37 29.02 18.89
CA TYR A 557 33.39 30.06 18.82
C TYR A 557 34.68 29.50 19.41
N ARG A 558 35.83 29.93 18.89
CA ARG A 558 37.13 29.44 19.32
C ARG A 558 37.98 30.56 19.84
N ASP A 559 38.53 30.35 21.02
CA ASP A 559 39.61 31.16 21.56
C ASP A 559 40.97 30.72 21.01
N THR A 560 41.85 31.68 20.77
CA THR A 560 43.21 31.45 20.30
C THR A 560 44.22 31.41 21.44
N GLU A 561 43.88 31.98 22.60
CA GLU A 561 44.75 32.01 23.76
C GLU A 561 44.40 30.85 24.69
N PRO A 562 45.33 29.90 24.93
CA PRO A 562 45.03 28.76 25.78
C PRO A 562 44.73 29.20 27.22
N ASP A 563 43.90 28.43 27.91
CA ASP A 563 43.78 28.48 29.36
C ASP A 563 44.99 27.77 29.97
N GLU A 564 45.74 28.49 30.79
CA GLU A 564 47.01 28.04 31.37
C GLU A 564 46.96 28.22 32.88
N GLU A 565 47.63 27.32 33.61
CA GLU A 565 47.67 27.40 35.05
C GLU A 565 48.55 28.57 35.50
N LEU A 566 48.06 29.39 36.42
CA LEU A 566 48.88 30.41 37.08
C LEU A 566 49.82 29.74 38.08
N GLU A 567 51.09 29.67 37.72
CA GLU A 567 52.16 29.08 38.51
C GLU A 567 53.09 30.14 39.10
N VAL A 568 53.85 29.73 40.11
CA VAL A 568 54.95 30.53 40.66
C VAL A 568 56.27 30.06 40.05
N CYS A 569 56.77 30.83 39.09
CA CYS A 569 58.12 30.64 38.55
C CYS A 569 59.17 31.38 39.39
N TRP A 570 60.43 30.99 39.22
CA TRP A 570 61.54 31.51 40.00
C TRP A 570 62.63 32.06 39.09
N TRP A 571 62.92 33.36 39.20
CA TRP A 571 64.09 33.97 38.57
C TRP A 571 65.17 34.14 39.64
N GLY A 572 65.96 33.08 39.84
CA GLY A 572 66.80 32.95 41.03
C GLY A 572 65.93 32.81 42.29
N PRO A 573 66.18 33.55 43.38
CA PRO A 573 65.37 33.47 44.62
C PRO A 573 64.08 34.31 44.57
N VAL A 574 63.78 34.98 43.46
CA VAL A 574 62.63 35.89 43.35
C VAL A 574 61.46 35.15 42.69
N PRO A 575 60.34 34.90 43.40
CA PRO A 575 59.15 34.32 42.80
C PRO A 575 58.45 35.35 41.90
N TYR A 576 57.99 34.92 40.74
CA TYR A 576 57.18 35.72 39.82
C TYR A 576 56.08 34.86 39.19
N PRO A 577 54.92 35.44 38.85
CA PRO A 577 53.85 34.69 38.21
C PRO A 577 54.24 34.27 36.80
N CYS A 578 53.96 33.02 36.45
CA CYS A 578 54.08 32.49 35.11
C CYS A 578 52.90 31.58 34.77
N TYR A 579 52.87 31.09 33.54
CA TYR A 579 51.79 30.25 33.04
C TYR A 579 52.33 28.91 32.51
N GLY A 580 51.74 27.82 32.99
CA GLY A 580 52.15 26.46 32.63
C GLY A 580 50.97 25.50 32.40
N PRO A 581 51.29 24.23 32.11
CA PRO A 581 50.29 23.21 31.78
C PRO A 581 49.57 22.69 33.04
N TYR A 582 48.25 22.48 32.93
CA TYR A 582 47.48 21.79 33.97
C TYR A 582 47.77 20.28 34.00
N GLU A 583 47.83 19.71 35.20
CA GLU A 583 47.89 18.27 35.49
C GLU A 583 46.52 17.74 35.95
N LEU A 584 45.64 17.44 34.99
CA LEU A 584 44.21 17.17 35.26
C LEU A 584 43.94 15.90 36.10
N GLU A 585 44.91 15.01 36.23
CA GLU A 585 44.86 13.85 37.11
C GLU A 585 45.02 14.19 38.60
N ASP A 586 45.48 15.40 38.93
CA ASP A 586 45.84 15.74 40.29
C ASP A 586 44.63 15.73 41.24
N GLY A 587 44.83 15.10 42.39
CA GLY A 587 43.85 15.03 43.46
C GLY A 587 43.92 16.23 44.39
N TRP A 588 42.92 16.35 45.27
CA TRP A 588 42.96 17.39 46.29
C TRP A 588 44.07 17.08 47.32
N GLY A 589 44.93 18.05 47.60
CA GLY A 589 46.05 17.87 48.51
C GLY A 589 46.40 19.12 49.30
N ILE A 590 46.92 18.94 50.51
CA ILE A 590 47.36 20.05 51.37
C ILE A 590 48.61 20.75 50.80
N THR A 591 49.39 20.05 49.98
CA THR A 591 50.59 20.55 49.28
C THR A 591 50.31 21.02 47.85
N ASN A 592 49.32 20.44 47.17
CA ASN A 592 49.01 20.71 45.75
C ASN A 592 47.80 21.65 45.57
N GLY A 593 47.07 21.94 46.66
CA GLY A 593 45.93 22.84 46.64
C GLY A 593 44.66 22.24 46.02
N ILE A 594 43.89 23.09 45.35
CA ILE A 594 42.68 22.71 44.61
C ILE A 594 43.11 21.88 43.38
N PRO A 595 42.44 20.75 43.07
CA PRO A 595 42.70 19.97 41.86
C PRO A 595 42.68 20.83 40.59
N ASP A 596 43.56 20.53 39.65
CA ASP A 596 43.70 21.33 38.43
C ASP A 596 42.44 21.30 37.57
N ARG A 597 41.71 20.18 37.55
CA ARG A 597 40.39 20.10 36.92
C ARG A 597 39.40 21.15 37.42
N ASP A 598 39.50 21.54 38.69
CA ASP A 598 38.65 22.56 39.32
C ASP A 598 39.24 23.97 39.10
N LYS A 599 40.57 24.09 39.03
CA LYS A 599 41.25 25.33 38.62
C LYS A 599 40.87 25.74 37.20
N VAL A 600 40.81 24.80 36.25
CA VAL A 600 40.33 25.06 34.87
C VAL A 600 38.91 25.64 34.89
N ILE A 601 37.98 25.04 35.64
CA ILE A 601 36.60 25.59 35.75
C ILE A 601 36.60 27.01 36.31
N THR A 602 37.42 27.25 37.34
CA THR A 602 37.54 28.57 37.96
C THR A 602 38.14 29.59 37.00
N SER A 603 39.16 29.21 36.23
CA SER A 603 39.80 30.05 35.22
C SER A 603 38.84 30.38 34.08
N LEU A 604 38.14 29.37 33.53
CA LEU A 604 37.11 29.58 32.51
C LEU A 604 35.96 30.46 33.02
N TRP A 605 35.60 30.34 34.30
CA TRP A 605 34.57 31.19 34.90
C TRP A 605 35.04 32.64 35.01
N LEU A 606 36.26 32.87 35.49
CA LEU A 606 36.86 34.21 35.56
C LEU A 606 36.98 34.82 34.16
N ARG A 607 37.44 34.03 33.19
CA ARG A 607 37.50 34.41 31.78
C ARG A 607 36.12 34.82 31.28
N ALA A 608 35.08 34.04 31.56
CA ALA A 608 33.70 34.38 31.19
C ALA A 608 33.20 35.70 31.83
N GLN A 609 33.67 36.07 33.03
CA GLN A 609 33.30 37.34 33.67
C GLN A 609 34.06 38.55 33.09
N LEU A 610 35.26 38.32 32.55
CA LEU A 610 36.14 39.37 32.03
C LEU A 610 36.08 39.52 30.50
N SER A 611 35.50 38.55 29.81
CA SER A 611 35.34 38.53 28.35
C SER A 611 34.00 39.12 27.94
N PHE A 612 33.95 39.73 26.75
CA PHE A 612 32.69 40.00 26.09
C PHE A 612 32.22 38.73 25.39
N ASN A 613 30.93 38.43 25.51
CA ASN A 613 30.32 37.40 24.69
C ASN A 613 30.40 37.80 23.21
N PRO A 614 30.43 36.85 22.27
CA PRO A 614 30.33 37.17 20.85
C PRO A 614 29.03 37.93 20.55
N ASP A 615 29.14 39.06 19.85
CA ASP A 615 28.02 39.97 19.52
C ASP A 615 26.80 39.21 18.96
N ALA A 616 27.04 38.25 18.06
CA ALA A 616 25.98 37.44 17.46
C ALA A 616 25.12 36.68 18.48
N CYS A 617 25.69 36.29 19.63
CA CYS A 617 24.99 35.60 20.71
C CYS A 617 24.25 36.58 21.62
N ASP A 618 24.89 37.70 21.97
CA ASP A 618 24.29 38.74 22.81
C ASP A 618 23.09 39.41 22.12
N ASP A 619 23.19 39.67 20.80
CA ASP A 619 22.14 40.28 19.98
C ASP A 619 20.80 39.53 20.02
N ILE A 620 20.85 38.21 20.27
CA ILE A 620 19.67 37.33 20.33
C ILE A 620 19.42 36.78 21.73
N GLY A 621 20.19 37.20 22.73
CA GLY A 621 20.10 36.71 24.11
C GLY A 621 20.40 35.21 24.24
N ALA A 622 21.30 34.67 23.41
CA ALA A 622 21.72 33.27 23.48
C ALA A 622 22.63 33.04 24.71
N PRO A 623 22.43 31.94 25.46
CA PRO A 623 23.34 31.58 26.55
C PRO A 623 24.72 31.22 25.99
N VAL A 624 25.77 31.73 26.65
CA VAL A 624 27.17 31.43 26.33
C VAL A 624 27.75 30.48 27.40
N HIS A 625 28.33 29.38 26.93
CA HIS A 625 29.04 28.40 27.75
C HIS A 625 30.53 28.41 27.38
N PHE A 626 31.39 28.55 28.38
CA PHE A 626 32.84 28.46 28.19
C PHE A 626 33.27 27.01 28.40
N MET A 627 33.84 26.41 27.36
CA MET A 627 34.22 25.00 27.33
C MET A 627 35.73 24.88 27.11
N GLY A 628 36.45 24.41 28.12
CA GLY A 628 37.84 23.98 27.98
C GLY A 628 37.92 22.77 27.04
N MET A 629 38.73 22.86 25.99
CA MET A 629 39.09 21.70 25.18
C MET A 629 40.37 21.11 25.73
N VAL A 630 40.38 19.81 25.99
CA VAL A 630 41.57 19.07 26.40
C VAL A 630 41.96 18.12 25.28
N HIS A 631 43.26 17.96 25.03
CA HIS A 631 43.73 17.05 24.00
C HIS A 631 43.45 15.58 24.41
N PRO A 632 43.03 14.71 23.49
CA PRO A 632 42.63 13.33 23.83
C PRO A 632 43.74 12.48 24.47
N ASP A 633 45.00 12.82 24.24
CA ASP A 633 46.16 12.13 24.84
C ASP A 633 46.56 12.69 26.22
N ALA A 634 45.91 13.75 26.70
CA ALA A 634 46.20 14.30 28.02
C ALA A 634 45.82 13.29 29.11
N ASN A 635 46.68 13.15 30.12
CA ASN A 635 46.32 12.40 31.30
C ASN A 635 45.26 13.19 32.08
N ASN A 636 44.08 12.61 32.25
CA ASN A 636 42.94 13.28 32.90
C ASN A 636 42.39 12.46 34.08
N GLY A 637 43.22 11.56 34.62
CA GLY A 637 42.86 10.70 35.74
C GLY A 637 41.72 9.71 35.43
N GLY A 638 41.42 9.46 34.15
CA GLY A 638 40.35 8.58 33.70
C GLY A 638 38.97 9.25 33.55
N ALA A 639 38.89 10.58 33.69
CA ALA A 639 37.66 11.32 33.41
C ALA A 639 37.42 11.46 31.90
N SER A 640 36.18 11.67 31.48
CA SER A 640 35.85 12.00 30.07
C SER A 640 35.50 13.49 29.89
N GLY A 641 35.87 14.32 30.87
CA GLY A 641 35.46 15.71 31.01
C GLY A 641 34.94 16.01 32.43
N TYR A 642 34.78 17.30 32.72
CA TYR A 642 34.29 17.82 34.00
C TYR A 642 33.41 19.05 33.76
N ALA A 643 32.33 19.20 34.52
CA ALA A 643 31.42 20.33 34.38
C ALA A 643 30.98 20.85 35.74
N SER A 644 30.88 22.17 35.84
CA SER A 644 30.31 22.82 37.02
C SER A 644 28.81 22.54 37.12
N THR A 645 28.33 22.31 38.34
CA THR A 645 26.89 22.18 38.63
C THR A 645 26.24 23.49 39.03
N VAL A 646 27.04 24.55 39.21
CA VAL A 646 26.59 25.87 39.71
C VAL A 646 26.92 27.01 38.75
N SER A 647 27.66 26.74 37.67
CA SER A 647 28.06 27.71 36.66
C SER A 647 28.09 27.08 35.25
N ASN A 648 28.19 27.89 34.20
CA ASN A 648 28.08 27.46 32.80
C ASN A 648 29.43 27.06 32.18
N GLN A 649 30.33 26.48 32.97
CA GLN A 649 31.68 26.12 32.56
C GLN A 649 31.91 24.62 32.63
N SER A 650 32.66 24.11 31.67
CA SER A 650 33.06 22.71 31.59
C SER A 650 34.41 22.58 30.88
N TRP A 651 35.06 21.44 31.01
CA TRP A 651 36.12 21.02 30.10
C TRP A 651 35.89 19.57 29.66
N VAL A 652 36.35 19.23 28.46
CA VAL A 652 36.15 17.92 27.84
C VAL A 652 37.40 17.47 27.09
#